data_AF-A0A6N3E2L4-F1
#
_entry.id   AF-A0A6N3E2L4-F1
#
_cell.length_a   1.000
_cell.length_b   1.000
_cell.length_c   1.000
_cell.angle_alpha   90.00
_cell.angle_beta   90.00
_cell.angle_gamma   90.00
#
_symmetry.space_group_name_H-M   'P 1'
#
loop_
_entity.id
_entity.type
_entity.pdbx_description
1 polymer ?
#
loop_
_entity_poly.entity_id
_entity_poly.type
_entity_poly.pdbx_seq_one_letter_code
_entity_poly.pdbx_strand_id
1 'polypeptide(L)'
;MKKMLTFLIATILILAMSLMPLQAITGINSLVSYGEGNEIEGGCNGKNVDLGEGLSGLMVSNQSELVFIGNDDFKIKVGKPVKEFEIIDDVDNDGLKDVAVYIDSEDDYDDFKIVSSKTSKVLYATKYSYNTINDNNEAVNKNATIRQILFNDNIVYLIYNYHLVGISTKDYQVVFDYEAKDNIWKMALVNNQVIFTTQLGELGSLNKTNGKLNYTVALTTPKEIKDPRYDTSGKVNLNIWDIVYIKDKLYVTTEDAKLYQIDQMNGKIIKTVNLEEGIDEKLGNLLKNNNKWSGQLVPTGIHNISFMSYRMDLLDNNLMLISAYLGSPQIELNEGDSEKEIPHLILIDLEKMEVKLDIPVEQYNLDYSRAVKGIFDNQPALVVPTYASTGKLRLVAYSLNDGTVLKQTNLNLNGINSKNVKIHFANQGERYLLQVDGGVSLLVNQDLKTIEYLGSAKVVNKVVDLSDGTIVSVLNNGKITQIKKMGLGGCDDNLVTFNIPDGYHNNGFEAINYDEKHNHLLSLVSELNANGEVIASHIVIMNLNDGNTLADKKVLLEKGYDENNKYYEHYLIGETIRYFTDMNNDGKSEIIVDENILDGASLTFRSVYNKSFEGATTIIDVGDVNNDGISDLVNIGESEMRLYYSLKNGYDITYQKTNIAKSYDKKLQNNIHVKVLGDLDHDGIKDFVINAYNDKGCQCFQVIKGKDLSVRYSLLKDGVVYENEEDSFSVTGIDYDNDGVDDLVYGIYDEMRTVLSGATGEKLFEYLITDYHNDWDNSMGDPVPLENIVSFNLIENGNSVVKINDLNDDGIQELAYLVRDYDNSDYGTKNILKILNGSNYEELKSKILGKGNYDSSQITTVIGQSKLIYNDGTLSQIYDYRNDSLVAGLKMAVTSARTLNNQLLQLEDNVGQLYSFTDQRDFELVDFNEKDVNDGNLKISYKTEKNGLMYVYDQGNLIEKTTAKNFNVKLLAGEHDLIFSYNDGQGKVTHYATVITVEKSTISRYLIMLLVIGIVAGGFGLVFYPKYRLMKKAGVKHG
;
A
#
# COMPACT_ATOMS: atom_id res chain seq x y z
N MET A 1 49.15 -15.67 39.34
CA MET A 1 48.66 -16.74 38.44
C MET A 1 47.13 -16.81 38.34
N LYS A 2 46.36 -16.97 39.43
CA LYS A 2 44.87 -17.03 39.35
C LYS A 2 44.21 -15.79 38.70
N LYS A 3 44.63 -14.56 39.04
CA LYS A 3 44.09 -13.33 38.40
C LYS A 3 44.42 -13.20 36.91
N MET A 4 45.55 -13.76 36.47
CA MET A 4 45.98 -13.71 35.08
C MET A 4 45.28 -14.78 34.25
N LEU A 5 44.95 -15.93 34.86
CA LEU A 5 44.12 -16.98 34.25
C LEU A 5 42.66 -16.53 34.13
N THR A 6 42.12 -15.80 35.11
CA THR A 6 40.77 -15.21 35.02
C THR A 6 40.71 -14.12 33.96
N PHE A 7 41.76 -13.29 33.82
CA PHE A 7 41.84 -12.31 32.73
C PHE A 7 41.93 -13.01 31.38
N LEU A 8 42.80 -14.02 31.22
CA LEU A 8 42.95 -14.76 29.96
C LEU A 8 41.66 -15.52 29.58
N ILE A 9 40.97 -16.14 30.55
CA ILE A 9 39.69 -16.82 30.30
C ILE A 9 38.58 -15.81 29.98
N ALA A 10 38.54 -14.64 30.63
CA ALA A 10 37.61 -13.57 30.28
C ALA A 10 37.93 -12.97 28.91
N THR A 11 39.20 -12.80 28.53
CA THR A 11 39.58 -12.30 27.20
C THR A 11 39.30 -13.35 26.12
N ILE A 12 39.47 -14.64 26.40
CA ILE A 12 39.13 -15.74 25.47
C ILE A 12 37.60 -15.90 25.37
N LEU A 13 36.82 -15.70 26.43
CA LEU A 13 35.35 -15.66 26.37
C LEU A 13 34.83 -14.41 25.66
N ILE A 14 35.49 -13.25 25.79
CA ILE A 14 35.14 -12.03 25.06
C ILE A 14 35.55 -12.13 23.57
N LEU A 15 36.68 -12.76 23.25
CA LEU A 15 37.11 -13.06 21.87
C LEU A 15 36.31 -14.21 21.21
N ALA A 16 35.76 -15.13 22.00
CA ALA A 16 34.86 -16.18 21.51
C ALA A 16 33.40 -15.69 21.37
N MET A 17 33.03 -14.58 22.02
CA MET A 17 31.73 -13.91 21.84
C MET A 17 31.73 -12.90 20.67
N SER A 18 32.90 -12.47 20.16
CA SER A 18 32.98 -11.49 19.07
C SER A 18 33.24 -12.07 17.68
N LEU A 19 33.23 -13.39 17.51
CA LEU A 19 33.41 -14.06 16.22
C LEU A 19 32.49 -15.29 16.10
N MET A 20 31.18 -15.08 16.16
CA MET A 20 30.32 -15.97 15.38
C MET A 20 30.34 -15.44 13.95
N PRO A 21 30.69 -16.25 12.94
CA PRO A 21 30.30 -15.89 11.59
C PRO A 21 28.77 -15.91 11.60
N LEU A 22 28.16 -14.73 11.65
CA LEU A 22 26.79 -14.54 11.18
C LEU A 22 26.84 -14.86 9.69
N GLN A 23 26.77 -16.15 9.35
CA GLN A 23 26.21 -16.52 8.08
C GLN A 23 24.79 -15.95 8.07
N ALA A 24 24.41 -15.30 6.97
CA ALA A 24 23.01 -15.12 6.65
C ALA A 24 22.40 -16.53 6.59
N ILE A 25 21.80 -16.98 7.70
CA ILE A 25 21.10 -18.26 7.76
C ILE A 25 19.88 -18.07 6.86
N THR A 26 19.91 -18.74 5.71
CA THR A 26 18.82 -18.85 4.75
C THR A 26 17.72 -19.70 5.39
N GLY A 27 16.82 -19.05 6.13
CA GLY A 27 15.58 -19.66 6.61
C GLY A 27 14.46 -19.39 5.60
N ILE A 28 13.70 -20.43 5.26
CA ILE A 28 12.55 -20.42 4.34
C ILE A 28 11.65 -19.21 4.66
N ASN A 29 11.46 -18.33 3.68
CA ASN A 29 10.57 -17.18 3.80
C ASN A 29 9.16 -17.68 4.18
N SER A 30 8.55 -17.09 5.20
CA SER A 30 7.25 -17.49 5.73
C SER A 30 6.05 -16.99 4.91
N LEU A 31 6.31 -15.98 4.08
CA LEU A 31 5.48 -15.46 3.02
C LEU A 31 6.25 -15.66 1.72
N VAL A 32 5.72 -16.46 0.82
CA VAL A 32 6.37 -16.80 -0.46
C VAL A 32 5.45 -16.37 -1.58
N SER A 33 5.89 -15.41 -2.40
CA SER A 33 5.16 -15.06 -3.62
C SER A 33 5.06 -16.28 -4.53
N TYR A 34 3.91 -16.47 -5.18
CA TYR A 34 3.79 -17.45 -6.27
C TYR A 34 4.61 -17.03 -7.49
N GLY A 35 5.09 -15.78 -7.53
CA GLY A 35 5.99 -15.31 -8.56
C GLY A 35 7.32 -16.07 -8.55
N GLU A 36 7.78 -16.47 -9.72
CA GLU A 36 9.08 -17.11 -9.91
C GLU A 36 10.09 -16.11 -10.50
N GLY A 37 11.25 -15.91 -9.85
CA GLY A 37 12.37 -15.12 -10.37
C GLY A 37 12.76 -13.91 -9.50
N ASN A 38 13.86 -13.24 -9.86
CA ASN A 38 14.36 -12.09 -9.08
C ASN A 38 13.61 -10.83 -9.51
N GLU A 39 12.46 -10.55 -8.89
CA GLU A 39 11.75 -9.30 -9.13
C GLU A 39 12.59 -8.12 -8.64
N ILE A 40 12.93 -7.21 -9.56
CA ILE A 40 13.68 -6.00 -9.24
C ILE A 40 12.69 -4.93 -8.79
N GLU A 41 12.66 -4.69 -7.47
CA GLU A 41 11.81 -3.68 -6.86
C GLU A 41 12.35 -2.28 -7.14
N GLY A 42 11.45 -1.33 -7.38
CA GLY A 42 11.85 0.06 -7.63
C GLY A 42 12.13 0.90 -6.38
N GLY A 43 12.12 0.31 -5.18
CA GLY A 43 12.37 1.00 -3.93
C GLY A 43 13.84 1.40 -3.70
N CYS A 44 14.76 0.86 -4.49
CA CYS A 44 16.16 1.30 -4.54
C CYS A 44 16.53 1.83 -5.91
N ASN A 45 17.12 3.02 -5.97
CA ASN A 45 17.60 3.60 -7.22
C ASN A 45 18.81 2.82 -7.74
N GLY A 46 18.62 2.15 -8.89
CA GLY A 46 19.68 1.48 -9.61
C GLY A 46 20.70 2.45 -10.18
N LYS A 47 21.97 2.04 -10.21
CA LYS A 47 23.07 2.86 -10.75
C LYS A 47 24.13 2.01 -11.43
N ASN A 48 24.82 2.62 -12.39
CA ASN A 48 26.01 2.02 -12.97
C ASN A 48 27.15 2.05 -11.96
N VAL A 49 27.72 0.88 -11.69
CA VAL A 49 28.81 0.69 -10.74
C VAL A 49 29.94 -0.11 -11.35
N ASP A 50 31.11 -0.02 -10.74
CA ASP A 50 32.29 -0.82 -11.04
C ASP A 50 32.90 -1.31 -9.72
N LEU A 51 32.75 -2.61 -9.46
CA LEU A 51 33.29 -3.29 -8.29
C LEU A 51 34.74 -3.75 -8.47
N GLY A 52 35.27 -3.76 -9.70
CA GLY A 52 36.54 -4.38 -10.04
C GLY A 52 36.40 -5.76 -10.70
N GLU A 53 37.52 -6.32 -11.14
CA GLU A 53 37.63 -7.65 -11.81
C GLU A 53 36.66 -7.90 -12.99
N GLY A 54 36.19 -6.83 -13.66
CA GLY A 54 35.24 -6.92 -14.78
C GLY A 54 33.77 -6.95 -14.35
N LEU A 55 33.48 -6.82 -13.05
CA LEU A 55 32.12 -6.65 -12.51
C LEU A 55 31.72 -5.16 -12.54
N SER A 56 31.29 -4.73 -13.71
CA SER A 56 30.77 -3.38 -13.94
C SER A 56 29.47 -3.42 -14.74
N GLY A 57 28.54 -2.53 -14.41
CA GLY A 57 27.24 -2.46 -15.09
C GLY A 57 26.17 -1.84 -14.21
N LEU A 58 24.92 -1.93 -14.67
CA LEU A 58 23.77 -1.46 -13.92
C LEU A 58 23.46 -2.43 -12.77
N MET A 59 23.64 -1.95 -11.54
CA MET A 59 23.29 -2.68 -10.32
C MET A 59 21.97 -2.16 -9.77
N VAL A 60 21.10 -3.09 -9.37
CA VAL A 60 19.75 -2.85 -8.86
C VAL A 60 19.49 -3.69 -7.61
N SER A 61 18.45 -3.37 -6.84
CA SER A 61 18.01 -4.16 -5.68
C SER A 61 16.82 -5.05 -6.05
N ASN A 62 16.77 -6.24 -5.46
CA ASN A 62 15.55 -7.01 -5.28
C ASN A 62 15.16 -7.03 -3.79
N GLN A 63 14.23 -7.90 -3.39
CA GLN A 63 13.74 -8.05 -2.01
C GLN A 63 14.83 -8.29 -0.95
N SER A 64 15.99 -8.83 -1.30
CA SER A 64 17.03 -9.15 -0.31
C SER A 64 18.47 -9.11 -0.82
N GLU A 65 18.69 -8.71 -2.07
CA GLU A 65 19.97 -8.81 -2.77
C GLU A 65 20.20 -7.58 -3.65
N LEU A 66 21.48 -7.25 -3.87
CA LEU A 66 21.92 -6.39 -4.98
C LEU A 66 22.43 -7.27 -6.11
N VAL A 67 21.99 -6.98 -7.33
CA VAL A 67 22.29 -7.79 -8.53
C VAL A 67 22.64 -6.91 -9.72
N PHE A 68 23.44 -7.44 -10.63
CA PHE A 68 23.73 -6.80 -11.92
C PHE A 68 22.74 -7.24 -12.99
N ILE A 69 22.19 -6.28 -13.74
CA ILE A 69 21.37 -6.60 -14.90
C ILE A 69 22.22 -7.32 -15.96
N GLY A 70 21.80 -8.51 -16.37
CA GLY A 70 22.51 -9.34 -17.36
C GLY A 70 23.61 -10.24 -16.78
N ASN A 71 23.75 -10.31 -15.44
CA ASN A 71 24.66 -11.23 -14.77
C ASN A 71 23.96 -11.87 -13.55
N ASP A 72 23.28 -12.98 -13.79
CA ASP A 72 22.48 -13.69 -12.77
C ASP A 72 23.34 -14.46 -11.75
N ASP A 73 24.62 -14.70 -12.05
CA ASP A 73 25.53 -15.50 -11.22
C ASP A 73 26.11 -14.71 -10.04
N PHE A 74 26.22 -13.38 -10.17
CA PHE A 74 26.79 -12.52 -9.12
C PHE A 74 25.70 -11.81 -8.32
N LYS A 75 25.69 -12.04 -7.00
CA LYS A 75 24.70 -11.48 -6.09
C LYS A 75 25.35 -11.07 -4.78
N ILE A 76 24.97 -9.90 -4.27
CA ILE A 76 25.34 -9.45 -2.92
C ILE A 76 24.11 -9.59 -2.04
N LYS A 77 24.10 -10.59 -1.16
CA LYS A 77 22.97 -10.83 -0.26
C LYS A 77 23.01 -9.87 0.92
N VAL A 78 21.95 -9.09 1.07
CA VAL A 78 21.79 -8.09 2.14
C VAL A 78 20.76 -8.53 3.18
N GLY A 79 19.84 -9.42 2.77
CA GLY A 79 18.85 -10.07 3.63
C GLY A 79 17.58 -9.27 3.89
N LYS A 80 17.49 -8.03 3.40
CA LYS A 80 16.31 -7.14 3.45
C LYS A 80 16.27 -6.20 2.25
N PRO A 81 15.12 -5.59 1.91
CA PRO A 81 15.02 -4.60 0.84
C PRO A 81 15.98 -3.43 1.07
N VAL A 82 16.79 -3.13 0.06
CA VAL A 82 17.70 -1.99 0.09
C VAL A 82 16.93 -0.73 -0.31
N LYS A 83 17.12 0.38 0.40
CA LYS A 83 16.56 1.70 0.06
C LYS A 83 17.58 2.58 -0.63
N GLU A 84 18.82 2.53 -0.16
CA GLU A 84 19.96 3.23 -0.75
C GLU A 84 21.22 2.39 -0.58
N PHE A 85 22.14 2.46 -1.53
CA PHE A 85 23.46 1.86 -1.40
C PHE A 85 24.53 2.78 -1.94
N GLU A 86 25.78 2.60 -1.52
CA GLU A 86 26.96 3.27 -2.04
C GLU A 86 28.14 2.30 -2.13
N ILE A 87 28.88 2.36 -3.23
CA ILE A 87 30.08 1.53 -3.42
C ILE A 87 31.24 2.15 -2.65
N ILE A 88 31.93 1.34 -1.87
CA ILE A 88 33.06 1.75 -1.06
C ILE A 88 34.34 1.02 -1.50
N ASP A 89 35.49 1.38 -0.93
CA ASP A 89 36.74 0.66 -1.21
C ASP A 89 36.65 -0.81 -0.76
N ASP A 90 37.53 -1.67 -1.26
CA ASP A 90 37.68 -3.07 -0.81
C ASP A 90 38.21 -3.08 0.63
N VAL A 91 37.33 -3.29 1.60
CA VAL A 91 37.64 -3.14 3.03
C VAL A 91 38.17 -4.45 3.60
N ASP A 92 37.63 -5.58 3.18
CA ASP A 92 38.08 -6.90 3.63
C ASP A 92 39.27 -7.46 2.83
N ASN A 93 39.74 -6.71 1.83
CA ASN A 93 40.88 -7.00 0.94
C ASN A 93 40.68 -8.29 0.15
N ASP A 94 39.45 -8.57 -0.28
CA ASP A 94 39.10 -9.77 -1.02
C ASP A 94 39.24 -9.64 -2.54
N GLY A 95 39.58 -8.44 -3.04
CA GLY A 95 39.81 -8.10 -4.43
C GLY A 95 38.64 -7.38 -5.11
N LEU A 96 37.47 -7.28 -4.45
CA LEU A 96 36.32 -6.53 -4.93
C LEU A 96 36.01 -5.36 -3.99
N LYS A 97 35.53 -4.26 -4.56
CA LYS A 97 34.97 -3.16 -3.76
C LYS A 97 33.73 -3.62 -3.00
N ASP A 98 33.54 -3.10 -1.80
CA ASP A 98 32.39 -3.44 -0.94
C ASP A 98 31.23 -2.46 -1.11
N VAL A 99 30.13 -2.72 -0.41
CA VAL A 99 28.93 -1.88 -0.47
C VAL A 99 28.44 -1.48 0.91
N ALA A 100 28.16 -0.19 1.07
CA ALA A 100 27.41 0.36 2.20
C ALA A 100 25.93 0.44 1.81
N VAL A 101 25.02 -0.06 2.66
CA VAL A 101 23.59 -0.16 2.36
C VAL A 101 22.76 0.42 3.50
N TYR A 102 21.71 1.15 3.13
CA TYR A 102 20.57 1.47 3.98
C TYR A 102 19.43 0.51 3.62
N ILE A 103 18.91 -0.20 4.61
CA ILE A 103 17.86 -1.20 4.44
C ILE A 103 16.60 -0.81 5.21
N ASP A 104 15.46 -1.28 4.71
CA ASP A 104 14.19 -1.15 5.42
C ASP A 104 14.22 -2.04 6.66
N SER A 105 14.37 -1.43 7.84
CA SER A 105 14.34 -2.13 9.12
C SER A 105 13.18 -1.59 9.95
N GLU A 106 12.04 -2.23 9.81
CA GLU A 106 10.78 -1.77 10.38
C GLU A 106 10.65 -1.96 11.90
N ASP A 107 11.65 -2.58 12.56
CA ASP A 107 11.50 -3.08 13.94
C ASP A 107 12.78 -2.98 14.79
N ASP A 108 13.51 -1.87 14.71
CA ASP A 108 14.66 -1.60 15.60
C ASP A 108 15.87 -2.56 15.46
N TYR A 109 16.11 -3.14 14.27
CA TYR A 109 17.29 -3.98 13.98
C TYR A 109 18.53 -3.11 13.64
N ASP A 110 19.17 -3.35 12.50
CA ASP A 110 20.20 -2.50 11.89
C ASP A 110 19.60 -1.90 10.62
N ASP A 111 19.65 -0.57 10.48
CA ASP A 111 19.21 0.15 9.28
C ASP A 111 20.38 0.42 8.32
N PHE A 112 21.63 0.45 8.82
CA PHE A 112 22.83 0.64 8.02
C PHE A 112 23.80 -0.55 8.14
N LYS A 113 24.32 -1.03 6.99
CA LYS A 113 25.32 -2.09 6.93
C LYS A 113 26.44 -1.79 5.95
N ILE A 114 27.61 -2.37 6.19
CA ILE A 114 28.66 -2.56 5.19
C ILE A 114 28.76 -4.06 4.91
N VAL A 115 28.69 -4.44 3.65
CA VAL A 115 28.61 -5.84 3.20
C VAL A 115 29.72 -6.10 2.19
N SER A 116 30.42 -7.22 2.37
CA SER A 116 31.40 -7.72 1.40
C SER A 116 30.70 -8.08 0.10
N SER A 117 31.14 -7.47 -1.01
CA SER A 117 30.51 -7.74 -2.31
C SER A 117 30.78 -9.17 -2.78
N LYS A 118 31.93 -9.76 -2.44
CA LYS A 118 32.29 -11.12 -2.87
C LYS A 118 31.64 -12.21 -2.04
N THR A 119 31.57 -12.01 -0.72
CA THR A 119 31.14 -13.06 0.21
C THR A 119 29.74 -12.86 0.76
N SER A 120 29.11 -11.69 0.50
CA SER A 120 27.86 -11.26 1.11
C SER A 120 27.90 -11.21 2.65
N LYS A 121 29.11 -11.20 3.24
CA LYS A 121 29.27 -11.14 4.68
C LYS A 121 29.04 -9.71 5.16
N VAL A 122 28.23 -9.55 6.19
CA VAL A 122 28.11 -8.26 6.90
C VAL A 122 29.42 -7.98 7.64
N LEU A 123 30.11 -6.93 7.23
CA LEU A 123 31.38 -6.47 7.81
C LEU A 123 31.14 -5.52 8.98
N TYR A 124 30.12 -4.68 8.85
CA TYR A 124 29.67 -3.74 9.88
C TYR A 124 28.15 -3.57 9.80
N ALA A 125 27.50 -3.37 10.94
CA ALA A 125 26.09 -3.05 11.02
C ALA A 125 25.85 -2.13 12.22
N THR A 126 24.93 -1.18 12.05
CA THR A 126 24.52 -0.30 13.13
C THR A 126 23.09 0.16 12.89
N LYS A 127 22.50 0.67 13.96
CA LYS A 127 21.20 1.31 13.97
C LYS A 127 21.34 2.79 14.28
N TYR A 128 20.59 3.64 13.58
CA TYR A 128 20.44 5.05 13.93
C TYR A 128 19.04 5.33 14.50
N SER A 129 19.00 6.17 15.52
CA SER A 129 17.75 6.59 16.15
C SER A 129 17.81 8.05 16.57
N TYR A 130 16.64 8.64 16.78
CA TYR A 130 16.53 10.00 17.28
C TYR A 130 15.43 10.09 18.33
N ASN A 131 15.57 11.04 19.25
CA ASN A 131 14.56 11.30 20.25
C ASN A 131 13.59 12.34 19.71
N THR A 132 12.30 12.06 19.87
CA THR A 132 11.21 12.98 19.54
C THR A 132 10.16 12.93 20.63
N ILE A 133 9.11 13.71 20.47
CA ILE A 133 8.00 13.78 21.40
C ILE A 133 6.75 13.25 20.67
N ASN A 134 6.03 12.30 21.26
CA ASN A 134 4.78 11.80 20.70
C ASN A 134 3.62 12.78 20.98
N ASP A 135 2.43 12.49 20.45
CA ASP A 135 1.25 13.35 20.62
C ASP A 135 0.82 13.51 22.09
N ASN A 136 1.24 12.59 22.96
CA ASN A 136 1.04 12.63 24.41
C ASN A 136 2.12 13.42 25.17
N ASN A 137 3.00 14.10 24.44
CA ASN A 137 4.11 14.90 24.97
C ASN A 137 5.18 14.07 25.72
N GLU A 138 5.30 12.79 25.38
CA GLU A 138 6.29 11.87 25.95
C GLU A 138 7.51 11.75 25.04
N ALA A 139 8.70 11.67 25.64
CA ALA A 139 9.93 11.41 24.89
C ALA A 139 9.92 9.98 24.36
N VAL A 140 9.89 9.83 23.03
CA VAL A 140 9.96 8.55 22.33
C VAL A 140 11.20 8.51 21.44
N ASN A 141 11.87 7.36 21.40
CA ASN A 141 12.98 7.12 20.48
C ASN A 141 12.42 6.46 19.21
N LYS A 142 12.68 7.04 18.05
CA LYS A 142 12.24 6.52 16.74
C LYS A 142 13.43 6.18 15.86
N ASN A 143 13.22 5.24 14.94
CA ASN A 143 14.21 4.90 13.92
C ASN A 143 14.51 6.09 13.04
N ALA A 144 15.78 6.34 12.81
CA ALA A 144 16.19 7.47 12.00
C ALA A 144 16.05 7.14 10.52
N THR A 145 15.56 8.09 9.73
CA THR A 145 15.61 7.98 8.27
C THR A 145 16.98 8.41 7.79
N ILE A 146 17.67 7.52 7.10
CA ILE A 146 18.91 7.84 6.40
C ILE A 146 18.54 8.57 5.11
N ARG A 147 19.08 9.78 4.94
CA ARG A 147 18.74 10.65 3.80
C ARG A 147 19.73 10.57 2.65
N GLN A 148 20.99 10.29 2.96
CA GLN A 148 22.06 10.27 1.98
C GLN A 148 23.26 9.50 2.53
N ILE A 149 23.86 8.67 1.67
CA ILE A 149 25.14 8.00 1.92
C ILE A 149 26.15 8.48 0.87
N LEU A 150 27.32 8.96 1.30
CA LEU A 150 28.44 9.27 0.40
C LEU A 150 29.71 8.60 0.90
N PHE A 151 30.62 8.27 -0.03
CA PHE A 151 31.90 7.67 0.30
C PHE A 151 33.08 8.46 -0.28
N ASN A 152 34.08 8.77 0.55
CA ASN A 152 35.34 9.32 0.06
C ASN A 152 36.48 9.18 1.09
N ASP A 153 37.70 8.90 0.61
CA ASP A 153 38.92 8.72 1.41
C ASP A 153 38.78 7.72 2.57
N ASN A 154 38.23 6.52 2.33
CA ASN A 154 37.99 5.48 3.34
C ASN A 154 37.00 5.88 4.45
N ILE A 155 36.17 6.90 4.24
CA ILE A 155 35.14 7.31 5.20
C ILE A 155 33.79 7.28 4.50
N VAL A 156 32.82 6.62 5.15
CA VAL A 156 31.40 6.71 4.80
C VAL A 156 30.79 7.88 5.57
N TYR A 157 30.14 8.79 4.85
CA TYR A 157 29.38 9.89 5.42
C TYR A 157 27.90 9.57 5.32
N LEU A 158 27.18 9.83 6.40
CA LEU A 158 25.77 9.49 6.51
C LEU A 158 25.02 10.66 7.16
N ILE A 159 23.91 11.06 6.52
CA ILE A 159 22.94 11.99 7.12
C ILE A 159 21.76 11.20 7.65
N TYR A 160 21.42 11.40 8.92
CA TYR A 160 20.15 10.96 9.46
C TYR A 160 19.54 12.08 10.32
N ASN A 161 18.31 12.47 10.03
CA ASN A 161 17.64 13.60 10.69
C ASN A 161 18.55 14.85 10.79
N TYR A 162 18.90 15.28 12.01
CA TYR A 162 19.75 16.43 12.30
C TYR A 162 21.21 16.05 12.60
N HIS A 163 21.63 14.83 12.28
CA HIS A 163 22.99 14.33 12.47
C HIS A 163 23.73 14.11 11.13
N LEU A 164 25.04 14.37 11.15
CA LEU A 164 25.99 14.00 10.11
C LEU A 164 27.12 13.19 10.72
N VAL A 165 27.23 11.93 10.32
CA VAL A 165 28.20 10.97 10.87
C VAL A 165 29.24 10.59 9.82
N GLY A 166 30.51 10.54 10.25
CA GLY A 166 31.60 9.98 9.46
C GLY A 166 32.10 8.68 10.09
N ILE A 167 32.06 7.58 9.35
CA ILE A 167 32.49 6.25 9.79
C ILE A 167 33.73 5.84 9.01
N SER A 168 34.81 5.50 9.71
CA SER A 168 35.99 4.98 9.03
C SER A 168 35.74 3.55 8.58
N THR A 169 35.98 3.27 7.31
CA THR A 169 35.91 1.91 6.78
C THR A 169 37.08 1.04 7.24
N LYS A 170 38.17 1.62 7.76
CA LYS A 170 39.37 0.86 8.17
C LYS A 170 39.20 0.09 9.47
N ASP A 171 38.51 0.66 10.44
CA ASP A 171 38.33 0.12 11.79
C ASP A 171 36.87 0.15 12.27
N TYR A 172 35.96 0.56 11.37
CA TYR A 172 34.53 0.71 11.61
C TYR A 172 34.18 1.62 12.79
N GLN A 173 35.08 2.54 13.15
CA GLN A 173 34.84 3.51 14.20
C GLN A 173 34.19 4.78 13.66
N VAL A 174 33.29 5.35 14.45
CA VAL A 174 32.77 6.70 14.23
C VAL A 174 33.92 7.69 14.40
N VAL A 175 34.32 8.34 13.31
CA VAL A 175 35.35 9.38 13.27
C VAL A 175 34.80 10.66 13.88
N PHE A 176 33.56 10.99 13.58
CA PHE A 176 32.81 12.08 14.19
C PHE A 176 31.29 11.86 14.02
N ASP A 177 30.53 12.46 14.92
CA ASP A 177 29.07 12.59 14.88
C ASP A 177 28.75 14.07 15.19
N TYR A 178 28.27 14.78 14.19
CA TYR A 178 27.92 16.19 14.30
C TYR A 178 26.41 16.35 14.37
N GLU A 179 25.95 16.97 15.45
CA GLU A 179 24.54 17.33 15.68
C GLU A 179 24.29 18.79 15.25
N ALA A 180 23.43 18.97 14.25
CA ALA A 180 22.90 20.28 13.87
C ALA A 180 21.72 20.66 14.78
N LYS A 181 21.33 21.94 14.76
CA LYS A 181 20.19 22.43 15.55
C LYS A 181 18.83 21.92 15.05
N ASP A 182 18.78 21.48 13.80
CA ASP A 182 17.58 20.99 13.12
C ASP A 182 18.01 20.09 11.96
N ASN A 183 17.05 19.52 11.24
CA ASN A 183 17.27 18.55 10.18
C ASN A 183 18.29 19.02 9.15
N ILE A 184 19.16 18.10 8.77
CA ILE A 184 20.09 18.23 7.66
C ILE A 184 19.42 17.60 6.44
N TRP A 185 19.37 18.33 5.33
CA TRP A 185 18.69 17.85 4.13
C TRP A 185 19.62 17.10 3.19
N LYS A 186 20.79 17.68 2.90
CA LYS A 186 21.73 17.13 1.92
C LYS A 186 23.17 17.56 2.19
N MET A 187 24.14 16.79 1.70
CA MET A 187 25.57 17.11 1.76
C MET A 187 26.27 16.99 0.41
N ALA A 188 27.37 17.73 0.29
CA ALA A 188 28.36 17.61 -0.78
C ALA A 188 29.77 17.48 -0.19
N LEU A 189 30.57 16.59 -0.77
CA LEU A 189 31.98 16.44 -0.42
C LEU A 189 32.81 17.40 -1.28
N VAL A 190 33.54 18.31 -0.63
CA VAL A 190 34.27 19.39 -1.29
C VAL A 190 35.67 19.51 -0.73
N ASN A 191 36.67 19.10 -1.52
CA ASN A 191 38.07 19.08 -1.09
C ASN A 191 38.25 18.36 0.26
N ASN A 192 38.69 19.08 1.31
CA ASN A 192 38.87 18.53 2.67
C ASN A 192 37.69 18.83 3.61
N GLN A 193 36.50 19.11 3.06
CA GLN A 193 35.33 19.55 3.80
C GLN A 193 34.07 18.77 3.39
N VAL A 194 33.13 18.64 4.31
CA VAL A 194 31.75 18.21 4.04
C VAL A 194 30.87 19.42 4.24
N ILE A 195 30.17 19.84 3.20
CA ILE A 195 29.27 20.99 3.25
C ILE A 195 27.84 20.47 3.21
N PHE A 196 26.98 20.97 4.09
CA PHE A 196 25.63 20.46 4.29
C PHE A 196 24.60 21.58 4.43
N THR A 197 23.35 21.26 4.10
CA THR A 197 22.21 22.17 4.13
C THR A 197 21.27 21.83 5.27
N THR A 198 20.63 22.84 5.87
CA THR A 198 19.72 22.62 7.02
C THR A 198 18.32 23.18 6.79
N GLN A 199 17.39 22.70 7.60
CA GLN A 199 16.03 23.19 7.70
C GLN A 199 15.92 24.64 8.19
N LEU A 200 16.95 25.14 8.87
CA LEU A 200 16.98 26.52 9.39
C LEU A 200 17.44 27.55 8.36
N GLY A 201 17.66 27.18 7.10
CA GLY A 201 18.16 28.13 6.11
C GLY A 201 19.67 28.34 6.18
N GLU A 202 20.39 27.40 6.78
CA GLU A 202 21.84 27.51 7.02
C GLU A 202 22.64 26.54 6.15
N LEU A 203 23.78 27.03 5.68
CA LEU A 203 24.83 26.25 5.04
C LEU A 203 25.97 26.03 6.04
N GLY A 204 26.19 24.78 6.43
CA GLY A 204 27.28 24.39 7.33
C GLY A 204 28.44 23.73 6.58
N SER A 205 29.65 23.86 7.11
CA SER A 205 30.83 23.14 6.60
C SER A 205 31.61 22.52 7.75
N LEU A 206 31.93 21.23 7.63
CA LEU A 206 32.78 20.49 8.57
C LEU A 206 34.08 20.09 7.91
N ASN A 207 35.14 19.98 8.70
CA ASN A 207 36.35 19.29 8.27
C ASN A 207 36.05 17.80 8.13
N LYS A 208 36.35 17.27 6.94
CA LYS A 208 36.01 15.92 6.53
C LYS A 208 36.66 14.82 7.39
N THR A 209 37.80 15.10 8.01
CA THR A 209 38.58 14.10 8.77
C THR A 209 38.27 14.05 10.27
N ASN A 210 37.63 15.07 10.83
CA ASN A 210 37.43 15.16 12.28
C ASN A 210 36.12 15.85 12.71
N GLY A 211 35.25 16.21 11.77
CA GLY A 211 33.94 16.80 12.06
C GLY A 211 33.97 18.22 12.64
N LYS A 212 35.13 18.88 12.71
CA LYS A 212 35.20 20.26 13.24
C LYS A 212 34.52 21.24 12.30
N LEU A 213 33.60 22.04 12.85
CA LEU A 213 32.93 23.10 12.12
C LEU A 213 33.93 24.14 11.59
N ASN A 214 33.92 24.36 10.28
CA ASN A 214 34.68 25.40 9.60
C ASN A 214 33.90 26.71 9.60
N TYR A 215 32.63 26.67 9.18
CA TYR A 215 31.71 27.81 9.17
C TYR A 215 30.25 27.37 9.15
N THR A 216 29.37 28.28 9.53
CA THR A 216 27.92 28.23 9.31
C THR A 216 27.47 29.58 8.79
N VAL A 217 26.71 29.60 7.69
CA VAL A 217 26.20 30.83 7.06
C VAL A 217 24.71 30.69 6.79
N ALA A 218 23.89 31.63 7.26
CA ALA A 218 22.48 31.71 6.87
C ALA A 218 22.37 32.25 5.43
N LEU A 219 21.71 31.52 4.54
CA LEU A 219 21.44 31.96 3.16
C LEU A 219 20.04 32.54 2.99
N THR A 220 19.11 32.16 3.86
CA THR A 220 17.74 32.68 3.87
C THR A 220 17.51 33.52 5.12
N THR A 221 16.49 34.38 5.07
CA THR A 221 16.02 35.14 6.23
C THR A 221 14.67 34.62 6.68
N PRO A 222 14.40 34.51 7.99
CA PRO A 222 13.09 34.07 8.47
C PRO A 222 11.98 34.98 7.97
N LYS A 223 10.90 34.39 7.47
CA LYS A 223 9.75 35.10 6.90
C LYS A 223 8.67 35.29 7.95
N GLU A 224 8.10 36.48 8.02
CA GLU A 224 6.98 36.76 8.91
C GLU A 224 5.66 36.33 8.26
N ILE A 225 4.94 35.44 8.92
CA ILE A 225 3.65 34.91 8.47
C ILE A 225 2.58 35.31 9.48
N LYS A 226 1.47 35.84 8.97
CA LYS A 226 0.27 36.12 9.75
C LYS A 226 -0.80 35.08 9.42
N ASP A 227 -1.27 34.33 10.43
CA ASP A 227 -2.44 33.48 10.28
C ASP A 227 -3.72 34.32 10.49
N PRO A 228 -4.53 34.55 9.45
CA PRO A 228 -5.74 35.36 9.57
C PRO A 228 -6.82 34.72 10.46
N ARG A 229 -6.76 33.42 10.75
CA ARG A 229 -7.76 32.71 11.57
C ARG A 229 -7.55 32.87 13.08
N TYR A 230 -6.31 33.11 13.51
CA TYR A 230 -5.96 33.20 14.93
C TYR A 230 -5.34 34.55 15.35
N ASP A 231 -5.18 35.50 14.42
CA ASP A 231 -4.52 36.81 14.62
C ASP A 231 -3.12 36.70 15.28
N THR A 232 -2.42 35.60 15.03
CA THR A 232 -1.05 35.36 15.49
C THR A 232 -0.06 35.63 14.36
N SER A 233 1.08 36.25 14.69
CA SER A 233 2.23 36.36 13.79
C SER A 233 3.41 35.53 14.29
N GLY A 234 4.08 34.86 13.36
CA GLY A 234 5.24 34.01 13.64
C GLY A 234 6.33 34.21 12.60
N LYS A 235 7.59 33.99 13.01
CA LYS A 235 8.72 33.94 12.08
C LYS A 235 9.00 32.48 11.71
N VAL A 236 9.10 32.23 10.42
CA VAL A 236 9.30 30.91 9.84
C VAL A 236 10.66 30.89 9.14
N ASN A 237 11.58 30.03 9.56
CA ASN A 237 12.85 29.83 8.86
C ASN A 237 12.62 29.10 7.53
N LEU A 238 13.34 29.47 6.46
CA LEU A 238 13.16 28.86 5.15
C LEU A 238 14.25 27.82 4.86
N ASN A 239 13.86 26.67 4.32
CA ASN A 239 14.74 25.54 4.05
C ASN A 239 15.79 25.83 2.98
N ILE A 240 16.92 25.11 3.06
CA ILE A 240 17.86 24.93 1.95
C ILE A 240 17.75 23.48 1.46
N TRP A 241 17.14 23.29 0.29
CA TRP A 241 16.73 21.97 -0.17
C TRP A 241 17.86 21.14 -0.79
N ASP A 242 18.66 21.75 -1.65
CA ASP A 242 19.63 21.02 -2.46
C ASP A 242 21.00 21.73 -2.49
N ILE A 243 22.05 20.93 -2.61
CA ILE A 243 23.44 21.34 -2.77
C ILE A 243 24.14 20.40 -3.76
N VAL A 244 24.84 20.99 -4.72
CA VAL A 244 25.67 20.24 -5.68
C VAL A 244 27.03 20.89 -5.86
N TYR A 245 28.06 20.06 -5.95
CA TYR A 245 29.43 20.48 -6.22
C TYR A 245 29.85 20.06 -7.63
N ILE A 246 29.99 21.03 -8.53
CA ILE A 246 30.19 20.79 -9.96
C ILE A 246 31.26 21.75 -10.47
N LYS A 247 32.29 21.22 -11.15
CA LYS A 247 33.38 22.01 -11.78
C LYS A 247 34.00 23.03 -10.81
N ASP A 248 34.42 22.56 -9.65
CA ASP A 248 35.03 23.36 -8.58
C ASP A 248 34.15 24.50 -8.04
N LYS A 249 32.84 24.46 -8.28
CA LYS A 249 31.87 25.45 -7.81
C LYS A 249 30.75 24.76 -7.03
N LEU A 250 30.30 25.45 -5.99
CA LEU A 250 29.21 25.01 -5.15
C LEU A 250 27.94 25.75 -5.53
N TYR A 251 26.84 25.02 -5.70
CA TYR A 251 25.53 25.56 -6.00
C TYR A 251 24.52 25.11 -4.96
N VAL A 252 23.60 25.99 -4.61
CA VAL A 252 22.61 25.77 -3.54
C VAL A 252 21.27 26.36 -3.95
N THR A 253 20.18 25.62 -3.70
CA THR A 253 18.80 26.09 -3.90
C THR A 253 18.08 26.30 -2.57
N THR A 254 17.23 27.33 -2.51
CA THR A 254 16.49 27.72 -1.30
C THR A 254 14.98 27.79 -1.54
N GLU A 255 14.20 27.63 -0.47
CA GLU A 255 12.73 27.62 -0.51
C GLU A 255 12.12 28.93 -1.04
N ASP A 256 12.86 30.05 -1.00
CA ASP A 256 12.48 31.33 -1.61
C ASP A 256 12.83 31.44 -3.11
N ALA A 257 12.88 30.32 -3.84
CA ALA A 257 13.08 30.24 -5.28
C ALA A 257 14.38 30.88 -5.80
N LYS A 258 15.50 30.65 -5.09
CA LYS A 258 16.80 31.16 -5.52
C LYS A 258 17.80 30.02 -5.74
N LEU A 259 18.63 30.21 -6.74
CA LEU A 259 19.87 29.47 -6.96
C LEU A 259 21.04 30.38 -6.61
N TYR A 260 21.89 29.93 -5.68
CA TYR A 260 23.13 30.59 -5.33
C TYR A 260 24.34 29.82 -5.86
N GLN A 261 25.29 30.55 -6.44
CA GLN A 261 26.67 30.07 -6.56
C GLN A 261 27.43 30.51 -5.31
N ILE A 262 28.05 29.57 -4.60
CA ILE A 262 28.68 29.78 -3.29
C ILE A 262 30.20 29.61 -3.37
N ASP A 263 30.92 30.45 -2.63
CA ASP A 263 32.33 30.25 -2.31
C ASP A 263 32.47 29.16 -1.24
N GLN A 264 32.95 27.99 -1.65
CA GLN A 264 33.15 26.82 -0.79
C GLN A 264 34.08 27.05 0.41
N MET A 265 34.90 28.10 0.41
CA MET A 265 35.87 28.35 1.49
C MET A 265 35.24 29.04 2.70
N ASN A 266 34.16 29.79 2.50
CA ASN A 266 33.59 30.65 3.53
C ASN A 266 32.05 30.77 3.49
N GLY A 267 31.39 30.07 2.56
CA GLY A 267 29.93 30.05 2.44
C GLY A 267 29.32 31.34 1.85
N LYS A 268 30.12 32.28 1.35
CA LYS A 268 29.59 33.54 0.78
C LYS A 268 28.99 33.34 -0.60
N ILE A 269 27.93 34.08 -0.87
CA ILE A 269 27.27 34.12 -2.17
C ILE A 269 28.18 34.86 -3.17
N ILE A 270 28.45 34.21 -4.31
CA ILE A 270 29.19 34.75 -5.46
C ILE A 270 28.20 35.34 -6.47
N LYS A 271 27.15 34.57 -6.82
CA LYS A 271 26.10 34.95 -7.77
C LYS A 271 24.76 34.39 -7.31
N THR A 272 23.68 35.03 -7.74
CA THR A 272 22.30 34.64 -7.47
C THR A 272 21.50 34.64 -8.76
N VAL A 273 20.62 33.66 -8.91
CA VAL A 273 19.60 33.60 -9.95
C VAL A 273 18.24 33.44 -9.27
N ASN A 274 17.29 34.30 -9.62
CA ASN A 274 15.90 34.12 -9.23
C ASN A 274 15.29 33.09 -10.16
N LEU A 275 14.71 32.04 -9.60
CA LEU A 275 14.09 30.95 -10.34
C LEU A 275 12.66 31.31 -10.75
N GLU A 276 12.01 32.20 -10.01
CA GLU A 276 10.63 32.58 -10.23
C GLU A 276 10.31 34.01 -9.78
N GLU A 277 9.35 34.64 -10.46
CA GLU A 277 8.79 35.93 -10.08
C GLU A 277 7.56 35.77 -9.16
N GLY A 278 7.40 36.65 -8.16
CA GLY A 278 6.21 36.62 -7.29
C GLY A 278 6.19 35.54 -6.21
N ILE A 279 7.31 34.84 -5.98
CA ILE A 279 7.44 33.76 -4.98
C ILE A 279 6.99 34.19 -3.56
N ASP A 280 7.10 35.47 -3.22
CA ASP A 280 6.81 35.93 -1.86
C ASP A 280 5.34 35.75 -1.46
N GLU A 281 4.40 35.97 -2.37
CA GLU A 281 2.98 35.78 -2.12
C GLU A 281 2.63 34.29 -2.06
N LYS A 282 3.15 33.51 -3.03
CA LYS A 282 2.98 32.06 -3.12
C LYS A 282 3.47 31.33 -1.88
N LEU A 283 4.72 31.57 -1.49
CA LEU A 283 5.32 30.98 -0.29
C LEU A 283 4.55 31.39 0.97
N GLY A 284 4.04 32.63 1.02
CA GLY A 284 3.20 33.09 2.12
C GLY A 284 1.89 32.30 2.25
N ASN A 285 1.29 31.89 1.14
CA ASN A 285 0.06 31.08 1.14
C ASN A 285 0.34 29.62 1.47
N LEU A 286 1.41 29.03 0.92
CA LEU A 286 1.82 27.66 1.24
C LEU A 286 2.13 27.49 2.73
N LEU A 287 2.90 28.41 3.32
CA LEU A 287 3.22 28.38 4.75
C LEU A 287 1.99 28.58 5.65
N LYS A 288 0.97 29.34 5.21
CA LYS A 288 -0.31 29.44 5.95
C LYS A 288 -1.08 28.12 5.90
N ASN A 289 -1.17 27.50 4.72
CA ASN A 289 -1.93 26.26 4.52
C ASN A 289 -1.33 25.08 5.28
N ASN A 290 0.01 25.02 5.37
CA ASN A 290 0.71 24.00 6.16
C ASN A 290 0.38 24.04 7.67
N ASN A 291 -0.22 25.12 8.18
CA ASN A 291 -0.54 25.33 9.60
C ASN A 291 -2.07 25.25 9.89
N LYS A 292 -2.88 24.68 8.99
CA LYS A 292 -4.35 24.74 9.12
C LYS A 292 -4.94 24.12 10.40
N TRP A 293 -4.29 23.13 10.99
CA TRP A 293 -4.88 22.29 12.06
C TRP A 293 -4.14 22.33 13.41
N SER A 294 -2.90 22.81 13.47
CA SER A 294 -2.08 22.80 14.68
C SER A 294 -2.38 23.95 15.67
N GLY A 295 -3.08 25.00 15.23
CA GLY A 295 -3.31 26.23 16.01
C GLY A 295 -2.03 27.01 16.36
N GLN A 296 -0.85 26.53 15.93
CA GLN A 296 0.46 27.11 16.18
C GLN A 296 1.25 27.16 14.87
N LEU A 297 1.84 28.33 14.60
CA LEU A 297 2.76 28.53 13.49
C LEU A 297 4.05 27.76 13.76
N VAL A 298 4.36 26.76 12.94
CA VAL A 298 5.61 26.00 13.08
C VAL A 298 6.81 26.92 12.77
N PRO A 299 7.90 26.91 13.57
CA PRO A 299 9.01 27.88 13.44
C PRO A 299 9.90 27.69 12.21
N THR A 300 9.63 26.68 11.39
CA THR A 300 10.44 26.26 10.25
C THR A 300 9.53 26.06 9.03
N GLY A 301 10.14 26.09 7.85
CA GLY A 301 9.47 26.14 6.55
C GLY A 301 8.67 24.88 6.27
N ILE A 302 8.39 24.54 5.01
CA ILE A 302 7.61 23.33 4.76
C ILE A 302 8.38 22.10 5.28
N HIS A 303 7.79 21.39 6.24
CA HIS A 303 8.42 20.30 7.01
C HIS A 303 8.33 18.93 6.33
N ASN A 304 7.42 18.81 5.37
CA ASN A 304 7.14 17.55 4.73
C ASN A 304 8.33 17.20 3.84
N ILE A 305 9.00 16.10 4.17
CA ILE A 305 10.14 15.58 3.40
C ILE A 305 9.75 15.29 1.94
N SER A 306 8.47 15.00 1.70
CA SER A 306 7.88 14.78 0.37
C SER A 306 7.71 16.08 -0.42
N PHE A 307 8.13 17.21 0.15
CA PHE A 307 8.09 18.53 -0.46
C PHE A 307 9.50 19.14 -0.51
N MET A 308 10.29 18.80 -1.54
CA MET A 308 11.62 19.39 -1.78
C MET A 308 11.56 20.46 -2.86
N SER A 309 11.23 21.72 -2.59
CA SER A 309 10.77 22.65 -3.65
C SER A 309 11.68 22.90 -4.86
N TYR A 310 13.01 22.69 -4.79
CA TYR A 310 13.95 22.98 -5.88
C TYR A 310 15.14 22.01 -5.89
N ARG A 311 15.08 20.94 -6.71
CA ARG A 311 16.15 19.93 -6.86
C ARG A 311 17.04 20.23 -8.05
N MET A 312 18.35 20.01 -7.92
CA MET A 312 19.34 20.27 -8.97
C MET A 312 19.91 18.98 -9.58
N ASP A 313 19.94 18.91 -10.90
CA ASP A 313 20.62 17.86 -11.67
C ASP A 313 21.46 18.46 -12.81
N LEU A 314 22.65 17.92 -13.06
CA LEU A 314 23.51 18.36 -14.16
C LEU A 314 23.15 17.59 -15.44
N LEU A 315 22.70 18.30 -16.48
CA LEU A 315 22.36 17.68 -17.78
C LEU A 315 23.53 17.65 -18.75
N ASP A 316 24.38 18.68 -18.71
CA ASP A 316 25.57 18.81 -19.55
C ASP A 316 26.56 19.76 -18.86
N ASN A 317 27.76 19.86 -19.42
CA ASN A 317 28.86 20.70 -18.95
C ASN A 317 28.44 22.09 -18.46
N ASN A 318 27.55 22.79 -19.16
CA ASN A 318 27.14 24.15 -18.81
C ASN A 318 25.62 24.30 -18.60
N LEU A 319 24.89 23.19 -18.48
CA LEU A 319 23.43 23.21 -18.38
C LEU A 319 22.97 22.42 -17.15
N MET A 320 22.33 23.12 -16.22
CA MET A 320 21.72 22.54 -15.02
C MET A 320 20.20 22.53 -15.17
N LEU A 321 19.58 21.44 -14.73
CA LEU A 321 18.15 21.34 -14.55
C LEU A 321 17.83 21.63 -13.08
N ILE A 322 16.80 22.45 -12.87
CA ILE A 322 16.14 22.61 -11.58
C ILE A 322 14.70 22.15 -11.73
N SER A 323 14.32 21.13 -10.98
CA SER A 323 12.92 20.73 -10.85
C SER A 323 12.30 21.49 -9.68
N ALA A 324 11.19 22.20 -9.93
CA ALA A 324 10.53 23.10 -8.98
C ALA A 324 9.12 22.65 -8.59
N TYR A 325 8.67 23.03 -7.37
CA TYR A 325 7.39 22.65 -6.74
C TYR A 325 7.19 21.14 -6.61
N LEU A 326 8.20 20.48 -6.05
CA LEU A 326 8.16 19.07 -5.73
C LEU A 326 7.25 18.88 -4.50
N GLY A 327 6.14 18.16 -4.61
CA GLY A 327 5.21 17.98 -3.48
C GLY A 327 4.20 16.85 -3.68
N SER A 328 3.98 16.06 -2.64
CA SER A 328 2.88 15.07 -2.58
C SER A 328 1.52 15.75 -2.68
N PRO A 329 0.56 15.22 -3.46
CA PRO A 329 -0.84 15.63 -3.43
C PRO A 329 -1.51 15.52 -2.05
N GLN A 330 -0.87 14.85 -1.08
CA GLN A 330 -1.32 14.81 0.33
C GLN A 330 -1.12 16.13 1.08
N ILE A 331 -0.44 17.14 0.52
CA ILE A 331 -0.77 18.51 0.91
C ILE A 331 -2.15 18.77 0.27
N GLU A 332 -3.20 18.25 0.91
CA GLU A 332 -4.57 18.63 0.61
C GLU A 332 -4.64 20.15 0.83
N LEU A 333 -4.47 20.89 -0.26
CA LEU A 333 -5.16 22.16 -0.41
C LEU A 333 -6.63 21.75 -0.46
N ASN A 334 -7.25 21.63 0.72
CA ASN A 334 -8.64 21.17 0.85
C ASN A 334 -9.53 21.87 -0.18
N GLU A 335 -10.46 21.11 -0.74
CA GLU A 335 -11.47 21.58 -1.67
C GLU A 335 -12.12 22.87 -1.15
N GLY A 336 -11.87 23.98 -1.84
CA GLY A 336 -12.51 25.25 -1.54
C GLY A 336 -11.66 26.49 -1.80
N ASP A 337 -10.33 26.45 -1.65
CA ASP A 337 -9.49 27.64 -1.84
C ASP A 337 -8.08 27.30 -2.36
N SER A 338 -7.70 27.96 -3.48
CA SER A 338 -6.39 28.05 -4.15
C SER A 338 -6.05 27.07 -5.29
N GLU A 339 -5.58 27.65 -6.40
CA GLU A 339 -5.00 26.96 -7.56
C GLU A 339 -3.84 26.06 -7.11
N LYS A 340 -3.83 24.78 -7.53
CA LYS A 340 -2.69 23.88 -7.31
C LYS A 340 -1.45 24.48 -7.99
N GLU A 341 -0.34 24.62 -7.26
CA GLU A 341 0.92 25.06 -7.86
C GLU A 341 1.35 24.04 -8.93
N ILE A 342 1.62 24.54 -10.14
CA ILE A 342 2.00 23.73 -11.29
C ILE A 342 3.49 23.42 -11.15
N PRO A 343 3.96 22.17 -11.27
CA PRO A 343 5.38 21.88 -11.24
C PRO A 343 6.11 22.44 -12.47
N HIS A 344 7.37 22.81 -12.30
CA HIS A 344 8.20 23.45 -13.34
C HIS A 344 9.56 22.74 -13.52
N LEU A 345 10.05 22.74 -14.76
CA LEU A 345 11.40 22.31 -15.12
C LEU A 345 12.19 23.51 -15.65
N ILE A 346 13.10 24.02 -14.84
CA ILE A 346 13.85 25.25 -15.09
C ILE A 346 15.27 24.87 -15.55
N LEU A 347 15.66 25.30 -16.75
CA LEU A 347 17.02 25.11 -17.26
C LEU A 347 17.87 26.33 -16.98
N ILE A 348 19.03 26.12 -16.37
CA ILE A 348 20.00 27.16 -16.03
C ILE A 348 21.25 27.02 -16.88
N ASP A 349 21.62 28.10 -17.56
CA ASP A 349 22.94 28.24 -18.17
C ASP A 349 23.95 28.57 -17.07
N LEU A 350 24.87 27.65 -16.76
CA LEU A 350 25.85 27.81 -15.69
C LEU A 350 27.01 28.73 -16.05
N GLU A 351 27.24 28.98 -17.35
CA GLU A 351 28.28 29.91 -17.80
C GLU A 351 27.86 31.35 -17.53
N LYS A 352 26.61 31.66 -17.87
CA LYS A 352 26.02 32.99 -17.67
C LYS A 352 25.40 33.17 -16.28
N MET A 353 24.97 32.08 -15.65
CA MET A 353 24.10 32.06 -14.46
C MET A 353 22.78 32.79 -14.74
N GLU A 354 22.02 32.28 -15.71
CA GLU A 354 20.69 32.80 -16.07
C GLU A 354 19.71 31.67 -16.39
N VAL A 355 18.41 31.92 -16.19
CA VAL A 355 17.36 31.01 -16.65
C VAL A 355 17.33 31.02 -18.17
N LYS A 356 17.55 29.85 -18.78
CA LYS A 356 17.49 29.64 -20.22
C LYS A 356 16.07 29.30 -20.69
N LEU A 357 15.36 28.47 -19.92
CA LEU A 357 14.05 27.96 -20.25
C LEU A 357 13.31 27.57 -18.97
N ASP A 358 11.99 27.74 -18.97
CA ASP A 358 11.10 27.32 -17.89
C ASP A 358 9.91 26.58 -18.53
N ILE A 359 9.70 25.32 -18.15
CA ILE A 359 8.70 24.43 -18.74
C ILE A 359 7.68 24.03 -17.65
N PRO A 360 6.41 24.43 -17.76
CA PRO A 360 5.35 23.95 -16.88
C PRO A 360 4.97 22.50 -17.24
N VAL A 361 4.66 21.68 -16.24
CA VAL A 361 4.23 20.27 -16.43
C VAL A 361 2.90 19.98 -15.74
N GLU A 362 1.99 19.23 -16.38
CA GLU A 362 0.61 19.05 -15.92
C GLU A 362 0.51 18.38 -14.54
N GLN A 363 1.17 17.24 -14.34
CA GLN A 363 1.25 16.50 -13.06
C GLN A 363 2.53 15.69 -13.02
N TYR A 364 3.40 15.98 -12.04
CA TYR A 364 4.73 15.39 -11.94
C TYR A 364 5.00 14.98 -10.48
N ASN A 365 5.07 13.67 -10.20
CA ASN A 365 5.42 13.20 -8.85
C ASN A 365 6.94 13.15 -8.72
N LEU A 366 7.49 13.93 -7.80
CA LEU A 366 8.78 14.57 -8.02
C LEU A 366 9.83 14.32 -6.95
N ASP A 367 9.43 13.70 -5.86
CA ASP A 367 10.35 13.36 -4.77
C ASP A 367 11.41 12.32 -5.25
N TYR A 368 11.08 11.53 -6.29
CA TYR A 368 11.92 10.44 -6.81
C TYR A 368 12.19 10.52 -8.32
N SER A 369 11.34 11.22 -9.08
CA SER A 369 11.44 11.28 -10.55
C SER A 369 12.51 12.25 -10.98
N ARG A 370 13.36 11.80 -11.90
CA ARG A 370 14.33 12.67 -12.56
C ARG A 370 13.90 12.85 -14.01
N ALA A 371 13.99 14.08 -14.47
CA ALA A 371 13.97 14.32 -15.90
C ALA A 371 15.36 14.05 -16.45
N VAL A 372 15.44 13.35 -17.57
CA VAL A 372 16.71 12.89 -18.14
C VAL A 372 16.88 13.40 -19.56
N LYS A 373 18.13 13.65 -19.94
CA LYS A 373 18.46 14.08 -21.29
C LYS A 373 18.24 12.93 -22.28
N GLY A 374 17.63 13.23 -23.42
CA GLY A 374 17.42 12.33 -24.56
C GLY A 374 17.60 13.04 -25.91
N ILE A 375 17.41 12.30 -27.00
CA ILE A 375 17.43 12.84 -28.37
C ILE A 375 16.18 12.32 -29.10
N PHE A 376 15.38 13.23 -29.66
CA PHE A 376 14.16 12.92 -30.41
C PHE A 376 14.12 13.76 -31.67
N ASP A 377 13.83 13.15 -32.82
CA ASP A 377 13.84 13.82 -34.13
C ASP A 377 15.13 14.61 -34.41
N ASN A 378 16.28 14.05 -34.00
CA ASN A 378 17.61 14.67 -34.03
C ASN A 378 17.74 15.97 -33.22
N GLN A 379 16.85 16.22 -32.27
CA GLN A 379 16.89 17.36 -31.35
C GLN A 379 17.15 16.91 -29.91
N PRO A 380 17.95 17.69 -29.14
CA PRO A 380 18.14 17.41 -27.72
C PRO A 380 16.84 17.66 -26.97
N ALA A 381 16.45 16.69 -26.14
CA ALA A 381 15.19 16.72 -25.41
C ALA A 381 15.39 16.38 -23.93
N LEU A 382 14.41 16.77 -23.13
CA LEU A 382 14.25 16.37 -21.74
C LEU A 382 13.08 15.40 -21.65
N VAL A 383 13.34 14.16 -21.24
CA VAL A 383 12.31 13.13 -21.06
C VAL A 383 11.87 13.12 -19.60
N VAL A 384 10.57 13.19 -19.40
CA VAL A 384 9.93 13.40 -18.09
C VAL A 384 8.82 12.37 -17.90
N PRO A 385 8.81 11.59 -16.82
CA PRO A 385 7.65 10.80 -16.43
C PRO A 385 6.60 11.70 -15.76
N THR A 386 5.36 11.69 -16.23
CA THR A 386 4.21 12.50 -15.74
C THR A 386 2.98 11.61 -15.55
N TYR A 387 1.94 12.11 -14.89
CA TYR A 387 0.66 11.39 -14.73
C TYR A 387 -0.44 12.01 -15.57
N ALA A 388 -1.21 11.17 -16.28
CA ALA A 388 -2.45 11.60 -16.89
C ALA A 388 -3.55 11.79 -15.83
N SER A 389 -4.56 12.61 -16.12
CA SER A 389 -5.72 12.84 -15.24
C SER A 389 -6.43 11.55 -14.80
N THR A 390 -6.32 10.49 -15.62
CA THR A 390 -6.86 9.15 -15.42
C THR A 390 -5.96 8.21 -14.59
N GLY A 391 -4.85 8.69 -14.02
CA GLY A 391 -3.95 7.90 -13.16
C GLY A 391 -2.89 7.08 -13.91
N LYS A 392 -2.77 7.22 -15.23
CA LYS A 392 -1.79 6.47 -16.06
C LYS A 392 -0.43 7.20 -16.12
N LEU A 393 0.66 6.44 -16.07
CA LEU A 393 2.02 6.97 -16.32
C LEU A 393 2.17 7.38 -17.79
N ARG A 394 2.68 8.58 -18.00
CA ARG A 394 3.00 9.17 -19.31
C ARG A 394 4.46 9.56 -19.37
N LEU A 395 5.17 9.19 -20.42
CA LEU A 395 6.50 9.72 -20.71
C LEU A 395 6.37 10.84 -21.75
N VAL A 396 6.89 12.03 -21.43
CA VAL A 396 6.85 13.20 -22.30
C VAL A 396 8.26 13.68 -22.60
N ALA A 397 8.60 13.87 -23.87
CA ALA A 397 9.85 14.45 -24.32
C ALA A 397 9.64 15.92 -24.71
N TYR A 398 10.26 16.83 -23.97
CA TYR A 398 10.25 18.27 -24.22
C TYR A 398 11.53 18.72 -24.93
N SER A 399 11.42 19.58 -25.92
CA SER A 399 12.54 20.22 -26.61
C SER A 399 13.38 21.06 -25.65
N LEU A 400 14.71 20.84 -25.62
CA LEU A 400 15.64 21.68 -24.85
C LEU A 400 15.91 23.06 -25.50
N ASN A 401 15.32 23.31 -26.67
CA ASN A 401 15.47 24.58 -27.39
C ASN A 401 14.38 25.59 -27.01
N ASP A 402 13.14 25.13 -26.88
CA ASP A 402 11.95 25.99 -26.73
C ASP A 402 10.88 25.42 -25.79
N GLY A 403 11.07 24.24 -25.21
CA GLY A 403 10.13 23.63 -24.27
C GLY A 403 8.90 22.99 -24.91
N THR A 404 8.83 22.91 -26.23
CA THR A 404 7.71 22.26 -26.93
C THR A 404 7.72 20.74 -26.76
N VAL A 405 6.54 20.10 -26.75
CA VAL A 405 6.44 18.63 -26.68
C VAL A 405 6.82 18.03 -28.03
N LEU A 406 7.88 17.22 -28.05
CA LEU A 406 8.35 16.48 -29.23
C LEU A 406 7.67 15.12 -29.34
N LYS A 407 7.51 14.43 -28.21
CA LYS A 407 6.88 13.10 -28.16
C LYS A 407 6.17 12.89 -26.82
N GLN A 408 5.09 12.13 -26.85
CA GLN A 408 4.40 11.68 -25.64
C GLN A 408 3.91 10.24 -25.80
N THR A 409 3.99 9.44 -24.74
CA THR A 409 3.52 8.04 -24.76
C THR A 409 2.97 7.67 -23.38
N ASN A 410 1.78 7.09 -23.34
CA ASN A 410 1.24 6.54 -22.10
C ASN A 410 1.71 5.09 -21.97
N LEU A 411 2.22 4.71 -20.80
CA LEU A 411 2.57 3.34 -20.46
C LEU A 411 1.48 2.76 -19.55
N ASN A 412 0.87 1.66 -19.97
CA ASN A 412 0.00 0.87 -19.09
C ASN A 412 0.90 -0.14 -18.37
N LEU A 413 1.17 0.09 -17.09
CA LEU A 413 2.00 -0.78 -16.25
C LEU A 413 1.16 -1.29 -15.09
N ASN A 414 1.28 -2.59 -14.78
CA ASN A 414 0.67 -3.17 -13.57
C ASN A 414 1.27 -2.51 -12.31
N GLY A 415 0.43 -2.16 -11.34
CA GLY A 415 0.84 -1.56 -10.06
C GLY A 415 0.86 -0.03 -10.01
N ILE A 416 0.63 0.68 -11.13
CA ILE A 416 0.45 2.14 -11.13
C ILE A 416 -1.04 2.47 -11.02
N ASN A 417 -1.56 2.40 -9.79
CA ASN A 417 -3.00 2.55 -9.52
C ASN A 417 -3.35 3.92 -8.91
N SER A 418 -2.36 4.78 -8.66
CA SER A 418 -2.57 6.08 -8.01
C SER A 418 -1.65 7.17 -8.57
N LYS A 419 -2.03 8.43 -8.38
CA LYS A 419 -1.26 9.62 -8.82
C LYS A 419 0.01 9.86 -7.98
N ASN A 420 0.22 9.09 -6.91
CA ASN A 420 1.26 9.35 -5.90
C ASN A 420 2.38 8.30 -5.89
N VAL A 421 2.45 7.44 -6.91
CA VAL A 421 3.51 6.43 -6.96
C VAL A 421 4.85 7.09 -7.27
N LYS A 422 5.88 6.73 -6.50
CA LYS A 422 7.23 7.29 -6.64
C LYS A 422 7.92 6.60 -7.80
N ILE A 423 8.51 7.38 -8.70
CA ILE A 423 9.14 6.86 -9.91
C ILE A 423 10.59 7.33 -9.91
N HIS A 424 11.54 6.45 -10.19
CA HIS A 424 12.89 6.80 -10.56
C HIS A 424 13.07 6.65 -12.06
N PHE A 425 13.73 7.61 -12.70
CA PHE A 425 14.00 7.56 -14.13
C PHE A 425 15.44 7.98 -14.40
N ALA A 426 16.21 7.16 -15.11
CA ALA A 426 17.62 7.36 -15.34
C ALA A 426 18.03 7.00 -16.77
N ASN A 427 18.93 7.78 -17.36
CA ASN A 427 19.49 7.45 -18.68
C ASN A 427 20.59 6.38 -18.53
N GLN A 428 20.49 5.31 -19.32
CA GLN A 428 21.42 4.17 -19.36
C GLN A 428 22.07 4.00 -20.75
N GLY A 429 22.35 5.11 -21.42
CA GLY A 429 22.95 5.13 -22.76
C GLY A 429 21.90 5.01 -23.87
N GLU A 430 21.68 3.80 -24.38
CA GLU A 430 20.72 3.55 -25.46
C GLU A 430 19.27 3.38 -24.97
N ARG A 431 19.07 3.29 -23.65
CA ARG A 431 17.77 3.04 -23.01
C ARG A 431 17.64 3.88 -21.74
N TYR A 432 16.44 3.93 -21.20
CA TYR A 432 16.15 4.58 -19.91
C TYR A 432 15.74 3.53 -18.89
N LEU A 433 16.33 3.56 -17.70
CA LEU A 433 15.85 2.82 -16.55
C LEU A 433 14.66 3.57 -15.95
N LEU A 434 13.53 2.89 -15.83
CA LEU A 434 12.34 3.34 -15.11
C LEU A 434 12.14 2.38 -13.93
N GLN A 435 12.10 2.89 -12.72
CA GLN A 435 11.79 2.11 -11.53
C GLN A 435 10.63 2.75 -10.78
N VAL A 436 9.72 1.93 -10.27
CA VAL A 436 8.53 2.38 -9.56
C VAL A 436 8.63 1.86 -8.12
N ASP A 437 8.67 2.74 -7.12
CA ASP A 437 8.74 2.33 -5.69
C ASP A 437 7.50 1.52 -5.33
N GLY A 438 7.71 0.39 -4.63
CA GLY A 438 6.65 -0.59 -4.37
C GLY A 438 6.05 -1.24 -5.62
N GLY A 439 6.71 -1.12 -6.78
CA GLY A 439 6.28 -1.67 -8.06
C GLY A 439 7.46 -2.20 -8.89
N VAL A 440 7.36 -2.04 -10.21
CA VAL A 440 8.24 -2.70 -11.18
C VAL A 440 9.45 -1.85 -11.60
N SER A 441 10.55 -2.51 -11.94
CA SER A 441 11.69 -1.90 -12.65
C SER A 441 11.73 -2.38 -14.10
N LEU A 442 11.99 -1.47 -15.04
CA LEU A 442 12.02 -1.76 -16.47
C LEU A 442 12.99 -0.84 -17.23
N LEU A 443 13.43 -1.28 -18.41
CA LEU A 443 14.13 -0.49 -19.40
C LEU A 443 13.16 -0.01 -20.48
N VAL A 444 13.15 1.28 -20.74
CA VAL A 444 12.39 1.91 -21.83
C VAL A 444 13.35 2.25 -22.96
N ASN A 445 13.03 1.82 -24.19
CA ASN A 445 13.79 2.21 -25.37
C ASN A 445 13.62 3.69 -25.72
N GLN A 446 14.47 4.20 -26.64
CA GLN A 446 14.38 5.59 -27.10
C GLN A 446 13.06 5.95 -27.77
N ASP A 447 12.28 4.96 -28.21
CA ASP A 447 10.94 5.19 -28.75
C ASP A 447 9.89 5.52 -27.67
N LEU A 448 10.22 5.45 -26.38
CA LEU A 448 9.32 5.63 -25.23
C LEU A 448 8.12 4.68 -25.17
N LYS A 449 8.06 3.67 -26.06
CA LYS A 449 6.94 2.73 -26.18
C LYS A 449 7.40 1.31 -25.88
N THR A 450 8.56 0.91 -26.37
CA THR A 450 9.09 -0.45 -26.18
C THR A 450 9.74 -0.54 -24.81
N ILE A 451 9.24 -1.47 -23.99
CA ILE A 451 9.69 -1.71 -22.62
C ILE A 451 10.23 -3.14 -22.46
N GLU A 452 11.18 -3.31 -21.55
CA GLU A 452 11.72 -4.59 -21.10
C GLU A 452 11.75 -4.59 -19.58
N TYR A 453 11.05 -5.51 -18.92
CA TYR A 453 11.09 -5.59 -17.46
C TYR A 453 12.46 -6.09 -17.00
N LEU A 454 12.95 -5.54 -15.89
CA LEU A 454 14.20 -5.95 -15.29
C LEU A 454 13.97 -7.09 -14.29
N GLY A 455 14.73 -8.17 -14.46
CA GLY A 455 14.52 -9.44 -13.76
C GLY A 455 13.52 -10.33 -14.48
N SER A 456 13.68 -11.65 -14.37
CA SER A 456 12.70 -12.61 -14.86
C SER A 456 11.49 -12.62 -13.93
N ALA A 457 10.67 -11.57 -13.92
CA ALA A 457 9.52 -11.50 -13.05
C ALA A 457 8.41 -12.38 -13.66
N LYS A 458 8.40 -13.68 -13.35
CA LYS A 458 7.24 -14.52 -13.62
C LYS A 458 6.19 -14.21 -12.57
N VAL A 459 5.44 -13.14 -12.72
CA VAL A 459 4.37 -12.78 -11.76
C VAL A 459 3.14 -13.63 -12.06
N VAL A 460 2.49 -14.12 -11.01
CA VAL A 460 1.34 -15.01 -11.11
C VAL A 460 0.09 -14.26 -10.67
N ASN A 461 -0.85 -14.05 -11.59
CA ASN A 461 -2.15 -13.41 -11.32
C ASN A 461 -3.26 -14.45 -11.29
N LYS A 462 -4.23 -14.31 -10.39
CA LYS A 462 -5.42 -15.16 -10.35
C LYS A 462 -6.32 -14.92 -11.57
N VAL A 463 -6.75 -16.00 -12.21
CA VAL A 463 -7.81 -15.99 -13.23
C VAL A 463 -9.13 -16.40 -12.61
N VAL A 464 -9.16 -17.54 -11.90
CA VAL A 464 -10.37 -18.05 -11.22
C VAL A 464 -10.01 -19.07 -10.14
N ASP A 465 -10.76 -19.09 -9.05
CA ASP A 465 -10.69 -20.15 -8.04
C ASP A 465 -11.59 -21.34 -8.42
N LEU A 466 -11.05 -22.54 -8.27
CA LEU A 466 -11.76 -23.81 -8.46
C LEU A 466 -11.87 -24.57 -7.14
N SER A 467 -12.75 -25.56 -7.10
CA SER A 467 -12.88 -26.45 -5.93
C SER A 467 -11.61 -27.27 -5.66
N ASP A 468 -10.85 -27.60 -6.69
CA ASP A 468 -9.63 -28.42 -6.62
C ASP A 468 -8.32 -27.63 -6.81
N GLY A 469 -8.38 -26.30 -6.87
CA GLY A 469 -7.20 -25.48 -7.15
C GLY A 469 -7.53 -24.06 -7.60
N THR A 470 -6.60 -23.43 -8.31
CA THR A 470 -6.73 -22.06 -8.85
C THR A 470 -6.12 -22.01 -10.25
N ILE A 471 -6.79 -21.36 -11.19
CA ILE A 471 -6.21 -21.04 -12.50
C ILE A 471 -5.51 -19.69 -12.38
N VAL A 472 -4.27 -19.64 -12.87
CA VAL A 472 -3.44 -18.45 -12.83
C VAL A 472 -2.80 -18.16 -14.17
N SER A 473 -2.52 -16.89 -14.42
CA SER A 473 -1.76 -16.43 -15.57
C SER A 473 -0.35 -16.05 -15.14
N VAL A 474 0.65 -16.36 -15.98
CA VAL A 474 2.06 -16.08 -15.72
C VAL A 474 2.51 -14.95 -16.64
N LEU A 475 2.72 -13.79 -16.03
CA LEU A 475 3.28 -12.61 -16.66
C LEU A 475 4.79 -12.76 -16.77
N ASN A 476 5.37 -12.62 -17.94
CA ASN A 476 6.81 -12.56 -18.18
C ASN A 476 7.10 -11.34 -19.04
N ASN A 477 7.96 -10.44 -18.55
CA ASN A 477 8.26 -9.17 -19.22
C ASN A 477 7.01 -8.36 -19.62
N GLY A 478 6.02 -8.30 -18.72
CA GLY A 478 4.77 -7.56 -18.93
C GLY A 478 3.79 -8.23 -19.90
N LYS A 479 4.04 -9.47 -20.30
CA LYS A 479 3.19 -10.23 -21.23
C LYS A 479 2.77 -11.54 -20.60
N ILE A 480 1.51 -11.91 -20.74
CA ILE A 480 1.06 -13.20 -20.23
C ILE A 480 1.57 -14.28 -21.20
N THR A 481 2.55 -15.08 -20.76
CA THR A 481 3.19 -16.09 -21.62
C THR A 481 2.78 -17.52 -21.27
N GLN A 482 2.20 -17.72 -20.09
CA GLN A 482 1.69 -19.02 -19.68
C GLN A 482 0.40 -18.88 -18.88
N ILE A 483 -0.37 -19.96 -18.84
CA ILE A 483 -1.53 -20.13 -17.96
C ILE A 483 -1.36 -21.47 -17.25
N LYS A 484 -1.53 -21.50 -15.94
CA LYS A 484 -1.35 -22.71 -15.12
C LYS A 484 -2.62 -23.00 -14.32
N LYS A 485 -2.96 -24.28 -14.17
CA LYS A 485 -3.89 -24.76 -13.13
C LYS A 485 -3.06 -25.30 -11.98
N MET A 486 -3.09 -24.62 -10.83
CA MET A 486 -2.41 -25.04 -9.61
C MET A 486 -3.39 -25.77 -8.72
N GLY A 487 -2.98 -26.89 -8.12
CA GLY A 487 -3.77 -27.64 -7.16
C GLY A 487 -3.66 -27.10 -5.74
N LEU A 488 -4.23 -27.84 -4.79
CA LEU A 488 -4.24 -27.49 -3.37
C LEU A 488 -2.88 -27.70 -2.65
N GLY A 489 -1.86 -28.21 -3.34
CA GLY A 489 -0.49 -28.25 -2.82
C GLY A 489 0.27 -26.92 -2.92
N GLY A 490 -0.31 -25.88 -3.53
CA GLY A 490 0.29 -24.56 -3.66
C GLY A 490 1.15 -24.41 -4.92
N CYS A 491 2.21 -23.58 -4.85
CA CYS A 491 3.05 -23.24 -6.00
C CYS A 491 3.77 -24.44 -6.65
N ASP A 492 4.05 -25.48 -5.87
CA ASP A 492 4.74 -26.69 -6.34
C ASP A 492 3.76 -27.72 -6.97
N ASP A 493 2.45 -27.53 -6.82
CA ASP A 493 1.41 -28.47 -7.29
C ASP A 493 0.80 -28.00 -8.60
N ASN A 494 1.58 -28.04 -9.67
CA ASN A 494 1.14 -27.65 -11.00
C ASN A 494 0.43 -28.82 -11.71
N LEU A 495 -0.89 -28.70 -11.90
CA LEU A 495 -1.71 -29.73 -12.52
C LEU A 495 -1.67 -29.65 -14.06
N VAL A 496 -1.72 -28.44 -14.62
CA VAL A 496 -1.75 -28.18 -16.07
C VAL A 496 -1.01 -26.89 -16.40
N THR A 497 -0.26 -26.87 -17.51
CA THR A 497 0.38 -25.65 -18.03
C THR A 497 0.12 -25.49 -19.52
N PHE A 498 -0.32 -24.29 -19.88
CA PHE A 498 -0.44 -23.83 -21.24
C PHE A 498 0.65 -22.80 -21.50
N ASN A 499 1.51 -23.09 -22.47
CA ASN A 499 2.49 -22.12 -22.95
C ASN A 499 1.90 -21.38 -24.13
N ILE A 500 2.22 -20.09 -24.25
CA ILE A 500 1.93 -19.37 -25.46
C ILE A 500 2.71 -20.00 -26.64
N PRO A 501 2.05 -20.22 -27.79
CA PRO A 501 2.74 -20.75 -28.97
C PRO A 501 3.85 -19.82 -29.51
N ASP A 502 4.83 -20.39 -30.20
CA ASP A 502 6.06 -19.68 -30.59
C ASP A 502 5.86 -18.42 -31.46
N GLY A 503 4.78 -18.36 -32.23
CA GLY A 503 4.44 -17.22 -33.07
C GLY A 503 4.00 -15.97 -32.30
N TYR A 504 3.60 -16.10 -31.04
CA TYR A 504 2.90 -15.05 -30.29
C TYR A 504 3.68 -14.54 -29.06
N HIS A 505 4.91 -15.03 -28.83
CA HIS A 505 5.79 -14.61 -27.72
C HIS A 505 6.01 -13.10 -27.66
N ASN A 506 5.85 -12.40 -28.80
CA ASN A 506 6.03 -10.96 -28.85
C ASN A 506 4.84 -10.16 -28.30
N ASN A 507 3.67 -10.76 -28.03
CA ASN A 507 2.53 -10.06 -27.41
C ASN A 507 2.02 -10.71 -26.12
N GLY A 508 1.87 -12.03 -26.08
CA GLY A 508 1.23 -12.71 -24.94
C GLY A 508 -0.23 -13.11 -25.20
N PHE A 509 -0.86 -13.72 -24.19
CA PHE A 509 -2.31 -13.86 -24.07
C PHE A 509 -2.92 -12.50 -23.69
N GLU A 510 -3.92 -12.05 -24.44
CA GLU A 510 -4.53 -10.72 -24.31
C GLU A 510 -5.83 -10.77 -23.50
N ALA A 511 -6.71 -11.71 -23.85
CA ALA A 511 -7.96 -11.96 -23.14
C ALA A 511 -7.97 -13.42 -22.68
N ILE A 512 -8.45 -13.68 -21.46
CA ILE A 512 -8.51 -15.03 -20.88
C ILE A 512 -9.86 -15.21 -20.19
N ASN A 513 -10.54 -16.32 -20.48
CA ASN A 513 -11.76 -16.68 -19.77
C ASN A 513 -11.84 -18.18 -19.58
N TYR A 514 -12.19 -18.57 -18.35
CA TYR A 514 -12.54 -19.95 -18.02
C TYR A 514 -14.05 -20.13 -18.14
N ASP A 515 -14.47 -21.16 -18.87
CA ASP A 515 -15.86 -21.58 -18.98
C ASP A 515 -16.06 -22.92 -18.25
N GLU A 516 -16.83 -22.88 -17.16
CA GLU A 516 -17.09 -24.05 -16.31
C GLU A 516 -17.90 -25.13 -17.02
N LYS A 517 -18.90 -24.73 -17.82
CA LYS A 517 -19.82 -25.65 -18.50
C LYS A 517 -19.09 -26.61 -19.45
N HIS A 518 -18.12 -26.09 -20.19
CA HIS A 518 -17.31 -26.86 -21.14
C HIS A 518 -15.99 -27.34 -20.53
N ASN A 519 -15.60 -26.81 -19.36
CA ASN A 519 -14.26 -26.96 -18.77
C ASN A 519 -13.14 -26.56 -19.76
N HIS A 520 -13.38 -25.44 -20.45
CA HIS A 520 -12.48 -24.90 -21.46
C HIS A 520 -11.90 -23.57 -21.00
N LEU A 521 -10.71 -23.25 -21.49
CA LEU A 521 -10.12 -21.93 -21.37
C LEU A 521 -10.02 -21.29 -22.75
N LEU A 522 -10.69 -20.15 -22.92
CA LEU A 522 -10.70 -19.37 -24.15
C LEU A 522 -9.69 -18.24 -24.02
N SER A 523 -8.92 -18.00 -25.08
CA SER A 523 -7.99 -16.88 -25.11
C SER A 523 -7.83 -16.25 -26.50
N LEU A 524 -7.54 -14.95 -26.50
CA LEU A 524 -7.12 -14.18 -27.67
C LEU A 524 -5.60 -13.96 -27.61
N VAL A 525 -4.90 -14.20 -28.72
CA VAL A 525 -3.47 -13.87 -28.90
C VAL A 525 -3.24 -13.16 -30.23
N SER A 526 -2.36 -12.17 -30.28
CA SER A 526 -2.00 -11.47 -31.52
C SER A 526 -0.52 -11.59 -31.87
N GLU A 527 -0.24 -11.56 -33.17
CA GLU A 527 1.09 -11.39 -33.73
C GLU A 527 1.34 -9.90 -33.98
N LEU A 528 2.44 -9.39 -33.44
CA LEU A 528 2.88 -8.01 -33.70
C LEU A 528 4.02 -7.95 -34.72
N ASN A 529 4.06 -6.89 -35.53
CA ASN A 529 5.24 -6.55 -36.32
C ASN A 529 6.29 -5.77 -35.48
N ALA A 530 7.42 -5.42 -36.09
CA ALA A 530 8.50 -4.66 -35.43
C ALA A 530 8.08 -3.26 -34.95
N ASN A 531 6.98 -2.70 -35.45
CA ASN A 531 6.43 -1.40 -35.04
C ASN A 531 5.38 -1.55 -33.91
N GLY A 532 5.08 -2.79 -33.48
CA GLY A 532 4.04 -3.10 -32.51
C GLY A 532 2.63 -2.95 -33.07
N GLU A 533 2.44 -3.14 -34.37
CA GLU A 533 1.13 -3.20 -35.02
C GLU A 533 0.68 -4.66 -35.14
N VAL A 534 -0.61 -4.92 -34.92
CA VAL A 534 -1.21 -6.25 -35.06
C VAL A 534 -1.26 -6.66 -36.52
N ILE A 535 -0.63 -7.80 -36.85
CA ILE A 535 -0.58 -8.39 -38.19
C ILE A 535 -1.31 -9.73 -38.31
N ALA A 536 -1.74 -10.30 -37.18
CA ALA A 536 -2.65 -11.42 -37.08
C ALA A 536 -3.22 -11.49 -35.67
N SER A 537 -4.41 -12.05 -35.51
CA SER A 537 -4.99 -12.36 -34.21
C SER A 537 -5.63 -13.74 -34.26
N HIS A 538 -5.56 -14.47 -33.16
CA HIS A 538 -5.89 -15.89 -33.08
C HIS A 538 -6.76 -16.17 -31.86
N ILE A 539 -7.76 -17.02 -32.06
CA ILE A 539 -8.54 -17.60 -30.96
C ILE A 539 -7.93 -18.94 -30.60
N VAL A 540 -7.54 -19.06 -29.33
CA VAL A 540 -6.97 -20.27 -28.76
C VAL A 540 -7.96 -20.84 -27.75
N ILE A 541 -8.38 -22.09 -27.94
CA ILE A 541 -9.27 -22.81 -27.01
C ILE A 541 -8.49 -23.99 -26.45
N MET A 542 -8.51 -24.13 -25.13
CA MET A 542 -7.70 -25.07 -24.39
C MET A 542 -8.58 -25.93 -23.48
N ASN A 543 -8.29 -27.23 -23.41
CA ASN A 543 -8.97 -28.17 -22.51
C ASN A 543 -8.23 -28.24 -21.18
N LEU A 544 -8.91 -27.93 -20.08
CA LEU A 544 -8.32 -27.95 -18.74
C LEU A 544 -8.11 -29.35 -18.16
N ASN A 545 -8.71 -30.39 -18.75
CA ASN A 545 -8.53 -31.75 -18.25
C ASN A 545 -7.15 -32.33 -18.58
N ASP A 546 -6.63 -32.04 -19.78
CA ASP A 546 -5.41 -32.67 -20.32
C ASP A 546 -4.37 -31.66 -20.81
N GLY A 547 -4.69 -30.36 -20.80
CA GLY A 547 -3.78 -29.32 -21.26
C GLY A 547 -3.70 -29.17 -22.77
N ASN A 548 -4.54 -29.87 -23.55
CA ASN A 548 -4.46 -29.84 -25.00
C ASN A 548 -5.12 -28.59 -25.59
N THR A 549 -4.48 -27.99 -26.60
CA THR A 549 -5.09 -26.97 -27.46
C THR A 549 -6.13 -27.61 -28.38
N LEU A 550 -7.39 -27.27 -28.19
CA LEU A 550 -8.52 -27.73 -29.01
C LEU A 550 -8.63 -26.94 -30.32
N ALA A 551 -8.30 -25.65 -30.29
CA ALA A 551 -8.30 -24.78 -31.46
C ALA A 551 -7.22 -23.70 -31.35
N ASP A 552 -6.59 -23.39 -32.49
CA ASP A 552 -5.79 -22.20 -32.74
C ASP A 552 -6.14 -21.74 -34.17
N LYS A 553 -6.86 -20.62 -34.28
CA LYS A 553 -7.37 -20.12 -35.56
C LYS A 553 -7.18 -18.62 -35.70
N LYS A 554 -6.53 -18.23 -36.80
CA LYS A 554 -6.40 -16.84 -37.25
C LYS A 554 -7.78 -16.25 -37.59
N VAL A 555 -8.07 -15.07 -37.05
CA VAL A 555 -9.32 -14.33 -37.24
C VAL A 555 -9.03 -12.99 -37.90
N LEU A 556 -9.57 -12.81 -39.11
CA LEU A 556 -9.53 -11.56 -39.87
C LEU A 556 -10.90 -10.89 -39.80
N LEU A 557 -10.96 -9.60 -39.47
CA LEU A 557 -12.20 -8.83 -39.49
C LEU A 557 -12.51 -8.32 -40.90
N GLU A 558 -11.56 -7.61 -41.51
CA GLU A 558 -11.72 -7.08 -42.86
C GLU A 558 -10.37 -6.95 -43.59
N LYS A 559 -10.44 -6.80 -44.91
CA LYS A 559 -9.30 -6.47 -45.76
C LYS A 559 -9.75 -5.60 -46.92
N GLY A 560 -8.90 -4.67 -47.34
CA GLY A 560 -9.27 -3.70 -48.36
C GLY A 560 -8.10 -2.89 -48.89
N TYR A 561 -8.44 -1.82 -49.60
CA TYR A 561 -7.52 -0.78 -50.01
C TYR A 561 -8.00 0.54 -49.43
N ASP A 562 -7.10 1.31 -48.81
CA ASP A 562 -7.43 2.63 -48.29
C ASP A 562 -7.65 3.65 -49.42
N GLU A 563 -7.98 4.89 -49.07
CA GLU A 563 -8.19 6.00 -50.01
C GLU A 563 -6.95 6.33 -50.87
N ASN A 564 -5.77 5.87 -50.46
CA ASN A 564 -4.49 6.01 -51.17
C ASN A 564 -4.09 4.74 -51.94
N ASN A 565 -5.01 3.77 -52.08
CA ASN A 565 -4.82 2.49 -52.76
C ASN A 565 -3.74 1.60 -52.10
N LYS A 566 -3.50 1.76 -50.79
CA LYS A 566 -2.63 0.89 -49.98
C LYS A 566 -3.47 -0.25 -49.40
N TYR A 567 -2.99 -1.48 -49.59
CA TYR A 567 -3.64 -2.67 -49.03
C TYR A 567 -3.56 -2.66 -47.51
N TYR A 568 -4.67 -3.02 -46.85
CA TYR A 568 -4.74 -3.20 -45.41
C TYR A 568 -5.53 -4.45 -45.03
N GLU A 569 -5.20 -5.00 -43.86
CA GLU A 569 -5.91 -6.08 -43.19
C GLU A 569 -6.17 -5.63 -41.75
N HIS A 570 -7.41 -5.75 -41.28
CA HIS A 570 -7.77 -5.48 -39.90
C HIS A 570 -8.08 -6.78 -39.18
N TYR A 571 -7.42 -6.94 -38.04
CA TYR A 571 -7.46 -8.13 -37.21
C TYR A 571 -8.24 -7.89 -35.92
N LEU A 572 -8.71 -8.98 -35.33
CA LEU A 572 -9.51 -8.95 -34.11
C LEU A 572 -8.66 -8.53 -32.90
N ILE A 573 -9.07 -7.49 -32.18
CA ILE A 573 -8.46 -7.07 -30.92
C ILE A 573 -9.60 -7.02 -29.89
N GLY A 574 -9.34 -7.42 -28.66
CA GLY A 574 -10.31 -7.26 -27.59
C GLY A 574 -9.77 -7.62 -26.21
N GLU A 575 -10.51 -7.20 -25.18
CA GLU A 575 -10.15 -7.38 -23.77
C GLU A 575 -10.90 -8.55 -23.13
N THR A 576 -12.08 -8.88 -23.65
CA THR A 576 -12.93 -9.96 -23.15
C THR A 576 -13.15 -11.04 -24.21
N ILE A 577 -13.27 -12.29 -23.76
CA ILE A 577 -13.59 -13.44 -24.61
C ILE A 577 -14.48 -14.39 -23.82
N ARG A 578 -15.51 -14.96 -24.45
CA ARG A 578 -16.35 -16.00 -23.83
C ARG A 578 -17.15 -16.75 -24.87
N TYR A 579 -17.71 -17.90 -24.49
CA TYR A 579 -18.75 -18.53 -25.27
C TYR A 579 -20.01 -17.64 -25.32
N PHE A 580 -20.71 -17.76 -26.44
CA PHE A 580 -21.96 -17.09 -26.75
C PHE A 580 -23.03 -18.11 -27.15
N THR A 581 -24.27 -17.65 -27.37
CA THR A 581 -25.36 -18.53 -27.80
C THR A 581 -25.12 -19.07 -29.20
N ASP A 582 -25.70 -20.23 -29.49
CA ASP A 582 -25.74 -20.85 -30.83
C ASP A 582 -26.63 -20.01 -31.78
N MET A 583 -26.00 -19.12 -32.55
CA MET A 583 -26.67 -18.16 -33.44
C MET A 583 -27.17 -18.84 -34.71
N ASN A 584 -26.39 -19.77 -35.26
CA ASN A 584 -26.68 -20.43 -36.54
C ASN A 584 -27.46 -21.76 -36.39
N ASN A 585 -27.65 -22.25 -35.17
CA ASN A 585 -28.28 -23.51 -34.78
C ASN A 585 -27.55 -24.77 -35.32
N ASP A 586 -26.22 -24.73 -35.41
CA ASP A 586 -25.38 -25.86 -35.82
C ASP A 586 -24.97 -26.78 -34.66
N GLY A 587 -25.37 -26.44 -33.44
CA GLY A 587 -25.08 -27.18 -32.21
C GLY A 587 -23.77 -26.77 -31.53
N LYS A 588 -23.07 -25.74 -32.01
CA LYS A 588 -21.88 -25.18 -31.38
C LYS A 588 -22.13 -23.74 -30.95
N SER A 589 -21.75 -23.43 -29.71
CA SER A 589 -21.72 -22.05 -29.23
C SER A 589 -20.74 -21.19 -30.02
N GLU A 590 -21.21 -20.04 -30.49
CA GLU A 590 -20.38 -18.95 -30.99
C GLU A 590 -19.42 -18.46 -29.91
N ILE A 591 -18.42 -17.68 -30.32
CA ILE A 591 -17.52 -16.99 -29.42
C ILE A 591 -17.72 -15.50 -29.63
N ILE A 592 -17.83 -14.75 -28.54
CA ILE A 592 -17.86 -13.29 -28.59
C ILE A 592 -16.57 -12.75 -27.98
N VAL A 593 -15.92 -11.84 -28.71
CA VAL A 593 -14.77 -11.06 -28.26
C VAL A 593 -15.16 -9.60 -28.24
N ASP A 594 -15.33 -9.06 -27.03
CA ASP A 594 -16.04 -7.80 -26.76
C ASP A 594 -17.43 -7.77 -27.42
N GLU A 595 -17.54 -7.10 -28.57
CA GLU A 595 -18.77 -7.03 -29.37
C GLU A 595 -18.69 -7.89 -30.64
N ASN A 596 -17.55 -8.45 -31.01
CA ASN A 596 -17.39 -9.20 -32.27
C ASN A 596 -17.83 -10.66 -32.11
N ILE A 597 -18.82 -11.09 -32.89
CA ILE A 597 -19.33 -12.46 -32.91
C ILE A 597 -18.56 -13.29 -33.95
N LEU A 598 -18.01 -14.41 -33.49
CA LEU A 598 -17.31 -15.41 -34.28
C LEU A 598 -18.12 -16.69 -34.33
N ASP A 599 -18.21 -17.30 -35.52
CA ASP A 599 -18.84 -18.61 -35.70
C ASP A 599 -18.13 -19.69 -34.87
N GLY A 600 -18.86 -20.43 -34.03
CA GLY A 600 -18.29 -21.42 -33.12
C GLY A 600 -17.62 -22.60 -33.83
N ALA A 601 -18.06 -22.92 -35.06
CA ALA A 601 -17.51 -24.01 -35.84
C ALA A 601 -16.22 -23.66 -36.60
N SER A 602 -16.21 -22.50 -37.27
CA SER A 602 -15.12 -22.07 -38.15
C SER A 602 -14.20 -21.00 -37.56
N LEU A 603 -14.60 -20.37 -36.45
CA LEU A 603 -13.93 -19.25 -35.79
C LEU A 603 -13.71 -18.04 -36.71
N THR A 604 -14.57 -17.85 -37.71
CA THR A 604 -14.54 -16.67 -38.58
C THR A 604 -15.47 -15.59 -38.03
N PHE A 605 -15.06 -14.33 -38.16
CA PHE A 605 -15.91 -13.18 -37.87
C PHE A 605 -17.21 -13.19 -38.69
N ARG A 606 -18.32 -12.84 -38.05
CA ARG A 606 -19.66 -12.87 -38.66
C ARG A 606 -20.41 -11.56 -38.53
N SER A 607 -20.45 -10.98 -37.33
CA SER A 607 -21.23 -9.79 -37.04
C SER A 607 -20.71 -9.07 -35.80
N VAL A 608 -21.20 -7.86 -35.56
CA VAL A 608 -20.95 -7.10 -34.33
C VAL A 608 -22.24 -7.07 -33.51
N TYR A 609 -22.14 -7.42 -32.24
CA TYR A 609 -23.22 -7.39 -31.27
C TYR A 609 -23.49 -5.94 -30.83
N ASN A 610 -24.33 -5.25 -31.58
CA ASN A 610 -24.72 -3.89 -31.25
C ASN A 610 -25.91 -3.86 -30.29
N LYS A 611 -25.69 -3.40 -29.05
CA LYS A 611 -26.74 -3.18 -28.04
C LYS A 611 -27.39 -1.79 -28.17
N SER A 612 -27.79 -1.41 -29.38
CA SER A 612 -28.50 -0.15 -29.63
C SER A 612 -29.57 -0.30 -30.70
N PHE A 613 -30.52 0.61 -30.69
CA PHE A 613 -31.59 0.70 -31.70
C PHE A 613 -32.08 2.14 -31.82
N GLU A 614 -32.71 2.46 -32.95
CA GLU A 614 -33.18 3.81 -33.26
C GLU A 614 -34.16 4.32 -32.19
N GLY A 615 -33.87 5.50 -31.63
CA GLY A 615 -34.71 6.14 -30.62
C GLY A 615 -34.50 5.66 -29.17
N ALA A 616 -33.50 4.81 -28.92
CA ALA A 616 -33.09 4.49 -27.55
C ALA A 616 -32.47 5.70 -26.85
N THR A 617 -32.77 5.89 -25.57
CA THR A 617 -32.19 6.95 -24.72
C THR A 617 -31.15 6.36 -23.78
N THR A 618 -31.61 5.57 -22.81
CA THR A 618 -30.78 4.92 -21.80
C THR A 618 -31.13 3.45 -21.81
N ILE A 619 -30.17 2.60 -22.14
CA ILE A 619 -30.37 1.17 -22.32
C ILE A 619 -29.81 0.42 -21.11
N ILE A 620 -30.60 -0.53 -20.61
CA ILE A 620 -30.18 -1.49 -19.59
C ILE A 620 -30.22 -2.89 -20.18
N ASP A 621 -29.10 -3.60 -20.09
CA ASP A 621 -29.00 -5.04 -20.33
C ASP A 621 -29.60 -5.77 -19.13
N VAL A 622 -30.67 -6.54 -19.35
CA VAL A 622 -31.43 -7.20 -18.29
C VAL A 622 -31.29 -8.72 -18.29
N GLY A 623 -30.47 -9.31 -19.15
CA GLY A 623 -30.41 -10.77 -19.32
C GLY A 623 -31.45 -11.31 -20.30
N ASP A 624 -31.47 -12.64 -20.46
CA ASP A 624 -32.23 -13.35 -21.50
C ASP A 624 -33.68 -13.66 -21.06
N VAL A 625 -34.56 -12.66 -21.14
CA VAL A 625 -35.96 -12.75 -20.68
C VAL A 625 -36.77 -13.68 -21.59
N ASN A 626 -36.52 -13.65 -22.89
CA ASN A 626 -37.24 -14.45 -23.89
C ASN A 626 -36.68 -15.89 -24.06
N ASN A 627 -35.56 -16.23 -23.41
CA ASN A 627 -34.85 -17.51 -23.46
C ASN A 627 -34.32 -17.86 -24.87
N ASP A 628 -33.83 -16.88 -25.62
CA ASP A 628 -33.21 -17.09 -26.94
C ASP A 628 -31.67 -17.19 -26.91
N GLY A 629 -31.09 -17.04 -25.72
CA GLY A 629 -29.66 -17.05 -25.41
C GLY A 629 -28.97 -15.69 -25.55
N ILE A 630 -29.70 -14.62 -25.87
CA ILE A 630 -29.19 -13.26 -26.02
C ILE A 630 -29.81 -12.39 -24.94
N SER A 631 -29.02 -11.45 -24.39
CA SER A 631 -29.59 -10.50 -23.45
C SER A 631 -30.62 -9.61 -24.13
N ASP A 632 -31.77 -9.48 -23.49
CA ASP A 632 -32.80 -8.50 -23.77
C ASP A 632 -32.45 -7.14 -23.14
N LEU A 633 -33.16 -6.10 -23.59
CA LEU A 633 -32.86 -4.71 -23.21
C LEU A 633 -34.08 -3.98 -22.70
N VAL A 634 -33.89 -3.07 -21.75
CA VAL A 634 -34.90 -2.09 -21.34
C VAL A 634 -34.44 -0.70 -21.75
N ASN A 635 -35.29 0.03 -22.49
CA ASN A 635 -35.07 1.45 -22.77
C ASN A 635 -35.77 2.30 -21.72
N ILE A 636 -35.02 3.17 -21.06
CA ILE A 636 -35.49 4.11 -20.03
C ILE A 636 -35.64 5.49 -20.65
N GLY A 637 -36.86 5.83 -21.06
CA GLY A 637 -37.22 7.13 -21.60
C GLY A 637 -37.47 8.18 -20.51
N GLU A 638 -37.83 9.40 -20.91
CA GLU A 638 -38.12 10.47 -19.95
C GLU A 638 -39.35 10.18 -19.07
N SER A 639 -40.37 9.50 -19.58
CA SER A 639 -41.64 9.24 -18.86
C SER A 639 -42.15 7.79 -18.96
N GLU A 640 -41.42 6.92 -19.64
CA GLU A 640 -41.77 5.51 -19.80
C GLU A 640 -40.50 4.68 -19.98
N MET A 641 -40.46 3.53 -19.32
CA MET A 641 -39.52 2.45 -19.63
C MET A 641 -40.21 1.32 -20.37
N ARG A 642 -39.47 0.62 -21.23
CA ARG A 642 -40.03 -0.46 -22.03
C ARG A 642 -39.01 -1.55 -22.32
N LEU A 643 -39.46 -2.80 -22.22
CA LEU A 643 -38.68 -3.99 -22.54
C LEU A 643 -38.66 -4.23 -24.05
N TYR A 644 -37.52 -4.65 -24.56
CA TYR A 644 -37.26 -5.02 -25.94
C TYR A 644 -36.65 -6.41 -25.96
N TYR A 645 -37.32 -7.33 -26.66
CA TYR A 645 -36.77 -8.65 -26.86
C TYR A 645 -35.72 -8.60 -27.96
N SER A 646 -34.60 -9.24 -27.72
CA SER A 646 -33.64 -9.61 -28.73
C SER A 646 -34.30 -10.54 -29.76
N LEU A 647 -33.75 -10.48 -30.96
CA LEU A 647 -34.15 -11.30 -32.09
C LEU A 647 -32.89 -11.65 -32.87
N LYS A 648 -32.57 -12.95 -32.93
CA LYS A 648 -31.53 -13.47 -33.83
C LYS A 648 -32.07 -13.71 -35.23
N ASN A 649 -31.38 -13.15 -36.23
CA ASN A 649 -31.60 -13.45 -37.64
C ASN A 649 -30.25 -13.84 -38.29
N GLY A 650 -29.94 -15.14 -38.28
CA GLY A 650 -28.58 -15.58 -38.56
C GLY A 650 -27.65 -15.09 -37.45
N TYR A 651 -26.61 -14.34 -37.81
CA TYR A 651 -25.68 -13.72 -36.85
C TYR A 651 -26.07 -12.28 -36.47
N ASP A 652 -27.07 -11.70 -37.13
CA ASP A 652 -27.52 -10.34 -36.83
C ASP A 652 -28.47 -10.36 -35.63
N ILE A 653 -28.24 -9.44 -34.70
CA ILE A 653 -29.07 -9.25 -33.51
C ILE A 653 -29.81 -7.94 -33.67
N THR A 654 -31.14 -7.99 -33.55
CA THR A 654 -32.00 -6.80 -33.53
C THR A 654 -32.88 -6.84 -32.30
N TYR A 655 -33.48 -5.70 -31.95
CA TYR A 655 -34.32 -5.58 -30.77
C TYR A 655 -35.75 -5.20 -31.15
N GLN A 656 -36.69 -6.05 -30.79
CA GLN A 656 -38.12 -5.85 -31.03
C GLN A 656 -38.81 -5.26 -29.81
N LYS A 657 -39.49 -4.14 -30.06
CA LYS A 657 -40.33 -3.47 -29.07
C LYS A 657 -41.44 -4.39 -28.55
N THR A 658 -41.52 -4.55 -27.23
CA THR A 658 -42.62 -5.29 -26.59
C THR A 658 -43.76 -4.37 -26.14
N ASN A 659 -44.85 -4.98 -25.67
CA ASN A 659 -45.95 -4.28 -25.00
C ASN A 659 -45.73 -4.13 -23.48
N ILE A 660 -44.62 -4.63 -22.94
CA ILE A 660 -44.27 -4.54 -21.52
C ILE A 660 -43.60 -3.19 -21.30
N ALA A 661 -44.33 -2.29 -20.64
CA ALA A 661 -43.89 -0.92 -20.39
C ALA A 661 -44.42 -0.43 -19.04
N LYS A 662 -43.68 0.51 -18.44
CA LYS A 662 -44.04 1.17 -17.18
C LYS A 662 -43.86 2.68 -17.33
N SER A 663 -44.91 3.44 -17.06
CA SER A 663 -44.87 4.90 -17.08
C SER A 663 -44.48 5.48 -15.71
N TYR A 664 -43.86 6.65 -15.72
CA TYR A 664 -43.47 7.43 -14.54
C TYR A 664 -43.45 8.93 -14.86
N ASP A 665 -43.39 9.77 -13.83
CA ASP A 665 -43.29 11.22 -14.00
C ASP A 665 -41.90 11.60 -14.56
N LYS A 666 -41.88 12.47 -15.57
CA LYS A 666 -40.66 13.04 -16.14
C LYS A 666 -39.78 13.74 -15.10
N LYS A 667 -40.38 14.28 -14.04
CA LYS A 667 -39.64 14.93 -12.94
C LYS A 667 -38.68 13.99 -12.24
N LEU A 668 -38.91 12.68 -12.25
CA LEU A 668 -38.06 11.68 -11.56
C LEU A 668 -36.72 11.45 -12.27
N GLN A 669 -36.55 11.93 -13.51
CA GLN A 669 -35.31 11.86 -14.28
C GLN A 669 -34.68 10.46 -14.36
N ASN A 670 -35.52 9.43 -14.43
CA ASN A 670 -35.07 8.03 -14.43
C ASN A 670 -34.17 7.66 -15.61
N ASN A 671 -34.27 8.37 -16.74
CA ASN A 671 -33.35 8.19 -17.87
C ASN A 671 -31.90 8.57 -17.53
N ILE A 672 -31.65 9.29 -16.43
CA ILE A 672 -30.31 9.67 -15.97
C ILE A 672 -29.93 8.88 -14.70
N HIS A 673 -30.89 8.66 -13.81
CA HIS A 673 -30.62 8.17 -12.45
C HIS A 673 -30.84 6.67 -12.23
N VAL A 674 -31.24 5.92 -13.25
CA VAL A 674 -31.42 4.47 -13.15
C VAL A 674 -30.09 3.76 -12.84
N LYS A 675 -30.14 2.74 -11.97
CA LYS A 675 -28.98 1.92 -11.59
C LYS A 675 -29.31 0.43 -11.64
N VAL A 676 -28.41 -0.39 -12.16
CA VAL A 676 -28.57 -1.85 -12.19
C VAL A 676 -28.08 -2.42 -10.86
N LEU A 677 -28.87 -3.29 -10.22
CA LEU A 677 -28.47 -3.99 -9.00
C LEU A 677 -27.74 -5.30 -9.33
N GLY A 678 -28.17 -5.99 -10.39
CA GLY A 678 -27.66 -7.32 -10.74
C GLY A 678 -28.78 -8.36 -10.73
N ASP A 679 -28.40 -9.62 -10.95
CA ASP A 679 -29.31 -10.77 -10.89
C ASP A 679 -29.39 -11.26 -9.44
N LEU A 680 -30.28 -10.63 -8.66
CA LEU A 680 -30.33 -10.87 -7.21
C LEU A 680 -30.83 -12.27 -6.89
N ASP A 681 -31.79 -12.81 -7.65
CA ASP A 681 -32.42 -14.12 -7.42
C ASP A 681 -31.83 -15.25 -8.28
N HIS A 682 -30.68 -15.01 -8.92
CA HIS A 682 -29.94 -15.99 -9.72
C HIS A 682 -30.78 -16.66 -10.82
N ASP A 683 -31.74 -15.91 -11.40
CA ASP A 683 -32.64 -16.40 -12.46
C ASP A 683 -32.15 -16.07 -13.88
N GLY A 684 -30.99 -15.42 -13.98
CA GLY A 684 -30.38 -14.93 -15.21
C GLY A 684 -30.84 -13.54 -15.63
N ILE A 685 -31.79 -12.92 -14.90
CA ILE A 685 -32.38 -11.63 -15.24
C ILE A 685 -32.02 -10.58 -14.19
N LYS A 686 -31.45 -9.47 -14.65
CA LYS A 686 -31.01 -8.39 -13.74
C LYS A 686 -32.18 -7.53 -13.29
N ASP A 687 -32.16 -7.17 -12.01
CA ASP A 687 -32.98 -6.11 -11.42
C ASP A 687 -32.29 -4.75 -11.51
N PHE A 688 -33.08 -3.68 -11.45
CA PHE A 688 -32.60 -2.31 -11.45
C PHE A 688 -33.49 -1.38 -10.63
N VAL A 689 -32.96 -0.23 -10.25
CA VAL A 689 -33.61 0.74 -9.36
C VAL A 689 -33.93 2.03 -10.12
N ILE A 690 -35.13 2.55 -9.86
CA ILE A 690 -35.58 3.87 -10.33
C ILE A 690 -36.05 4.76 -9.19
N ASN A 691 -36.07 6.07 -9.42
CA ASN A 691 -36.77 7.03 -8.59
C ASN A 691 -38.29 6.87 -8.75
N ALA A 692 -39.00 7.03 -7.64
CA ALA A 692 -40.45 7.03 -7.56
C ALA A 692 -40.94 8.01 -6.47
N TYR A 693 -42.26 8.22 -6.40
CA TYR A 693 -42.91 8.89 -5.28
C TYR A 693 -43.77 7.89 -4.51
N ASN A 694 -43.79 8.02 -3.18
CA ASN A 694 -44.76 7.30 -2.35
C ASN A 694 -46.12 8.02 -2.32
N ASP A 695 -47.09 7.44 -1.61
CA ASP A 695 -48.46 7.98 -1.50
C ASP A 695 -48.54 9.37 -0.83
N LYS A 696 -47.48 9.78 -0.11
CA LYS A 696 -47.35 11.10 0.52
C LYS A 696 -46.66 12.12 -0.39
N GLY A 697 -46.26 11.73 -1.61
CA GLY A 697 -45.50 12.57 -2.53
C GLY A 697 -44.03 12.75 -2.17
N CYS A 698 -43.51 11.96 -1.22
CA CYS A 698 -42.08 11.94 -0.89
C CYS A 698 -41.34 11.03 -1.88
N GLN A 699 -40.12 11.40 -2.26
CA GLN A 699 -39.30 10.57 -3.14
C GLN A 699 -38.93 9.26 -2.44
N CYS A 700 -38.93 8.15 -3.16
CA CYS A 700 -38.43 6.84 -2.73
C CYS A 700 -37.79 6.14 -3.93
N PHE A 701 -37.27 4.92 -3.73
CA PHE A 701 -36.70 4.13 -4.81
C PHE A 701 -37.51 2.85 -5.03
N GLN A 702 -37.70 2.44 -6.29
CA GLN A 702 -38.36 1.18 -6.64
C GLN A 702 -37.37 0.24 -7.29
N VAL A 703 -37.26 -0.97 -6.74
CA VAL A 703 -36.59 -2.10 -7.40
C VAL A 703 -37.54 -2.68 -8.42
N ILE A 704 -37.09 -2.77 -9.66
CA ILE A 704 -37.85 -3.19 -10.83
C ILE A 704 -37.29 -4.51 -11.34
N LYS A 705 -38.18 -5.46 -11.58
CA LYS A 705 -37.84 -6.72 -12.23
C LYS A 705 -37.58 -6.50 -13.70
N GLY A 706 -36.41 -6.89 -14.20
CA GLY A 706 -36.10 -6.83 -15.64
C GLY A 706 -37.07 -7.64 -16.50
N LYS A 707 -37.58 -8.74 -15.95
CA LYS A 707 -38.45 -9.72 -16.61
C LYS A 707 -39.77 -9.16 -17.13
N ASP A 708 -40.43 -8.31 -16.35
CA ASP A 708 -41.77 -7.81 -16.66
C ASP A 708 -42.00 -6.33 -16.30
N LEU A 709 -40.95 -5.63 -15.85
CA LEU A 709 -40.99 -4.24 -15.38
C LEU A 709 -41.93 -3.99 -14.19
N SER A 710 -42.36 -5.06 -13.50
CA SER A 710 -43.10 -4.93 -12.25
C SER A 710 -42.21 -4.44 -11.12
N VAL A 711 -42.83 -3.77 -10.14
CA VAL A 711 -42.12 -3.38 -8.91
C VAL A 711 -41.93 -4.62 -8.06
N ARG A 712 -40.67 -4.96 -7.74
CA ARG A 712 -40.34 -6.02 -6.78
C ARG A 712 -40.68 -5.53 -5.37
N TYR A 713 -40.13 -4.37 -4.98
CA TYR A 713 -40.44 -3.65 -3.75
C TYR A 713 -39.97 -2.19 -3.86
N SER A 714 -40.31 -1.38 -2.85
CA SER A 714 -39.78 -0.03 -2.70
C SER A 714 -38.77 0.02 -1.55
N LEU A 715 -37.64 0.67 -1.79
CA LEU A 715 -36.65 1.05 -0.79
C LEU A 715 -36.97 2.45 -0.25
N LEU A 716 -36.69 2.68 1.04
CA LEU A 716 -37.02 3.93 1.74
C LEU A 716 -38.50 4.31 1.57
N LYS A 717 -39.41 3.38 1.95
CA LYS A 717 -40.86 3.47 1.71
C LYS A 717 -41.48 4.76 2.26
N ASP A 718 -40.97 5.27 3.38
CA ASP A 718 -41.45 6.50 4.02
C ASP A 718 -40.95 7.77 3.32
N GLY A 719 -39.83 7.68 2.61
CA GLY A 719 -39.25 8.74 1.77
C GLY A 719 -37.75 8.93 2.01
N VAL A 720 -37.06 9.53 1.04
CA VAL A 720 -35.67 9.97 1.13
C VAL A 720 -35.58 11.23 2.01
N VAL A 721 -34.53 11.33 2.83
CA VAL A 721 -34.30 12.47 3.73
C VAL A 721 -33.23 13.39 3.10
N TYR A 722 -33.54 14.69 2.94
CA TYR A 722 -32.74 15.65 2.15
C TYR A 722 -31.36 16.00 2.72
N GLU A 723 -31.09 15.71 3.99
CA GLU A 723 -29.96 16.36 4.68
C GLU A 723 -28.57 15.92 4.23
N ASN A 724 -28.38 14.81 3.49
CA ASN A 724 -27.04 14.35 3.11
C ASN A 724 -26.98 13.80 1.68
N GLU A 725 -26.08 14.31 0.84
CA GLU A 725 -25.73 13.74 -0.48
C GLU A 725 -24.97 12.38 -0.37
N GLU A 726 -24.95 11.76 0.82
CA GLU A 726 -24.10 10.63 1.19
C GLU A 726 -24.85 9.31 1.41
N ASP A 727 -26.18 9.28 1.21
CA ASP A 727 -26.95 8.03 1.22
C ASP A 727 -26.35 7.07 0.19
N SER A 728 -25.96 5.88 0.62
CA SER A 728 -25.28 4.90 -0.24
C SER A 728 -25.82 3.50 -0.04
N PHE A 729 -25.91 2.77 -1.15
CA PHE A 729 -26.31 1.37 -1.21
C PHE A 729 -25.15 0.53 -1.74
N SER A 730 -25.07 -0.72 -1.30
CA SER A 730 -24.15 -1.71 -1.86
C SER A 730 -24.86 -3.04 -2.04
N VAL A 731 -24.64 -3.68 -3.18
CA VAL A 731 -25.07 -5.06 -3.44
C VAL A 731 -23.99 -5.97 -2.88
N THR A 732 -24.34 -6.87 -1.97
CA THR A 732 -23.34 -7.61 -1.20
C THR A 732 -22.86 -8.88 -1.88
N GLY A 733 -23.67 -9.45 -2.77
CA GLY A 733 -23.46 -10.83 -3.27
C GLY A 733 -23.60 -11.89 -2.17
N ILE A 734 -24.19 -11.52 -1.03
CA ILE A 734 -24.40 -12.38 0.13
C ILE A 734 -25.89 -12.42 0.41
N ASP A 735 -26.43 -13.62 0.46
CA ASP A 735 -27.77 -13.93 0.94
C ASP A 735 -27.72 -14.12 2.47
N TYR A 736 -28.01 -13.10 3.27
CA TYR A 736 -27.89 -13.15 4.73
C TYR A 736 -29.01 -13.94 5.40
N ASP A 737 -30.24 -13.87 4.86
CA ASP A 737 -31.40 -14.58 5.41
C ASP A 737 -31.59 -16.00 4.85
N ASN A 738 -30.74 -16.40 3.89
CA ASN A 738 -30.70 -17.70 3.24
C ASN A 738 -31.97 -18.01 2.43
N ASP A 739 -32.59 -16.97 1.83
CA ASP A 739 -33.79 -17.09 1.00
C ASP A 739 -33.49 -17.38 -0.49
N GLY A 740 -32.22 -17.39 -0.87
CA GLY A 740 -31.72 -17.60 -2.22
C GLY A 740 -31.57 -16.31 -3.04
N VAL A 741 -31.74 -15.13 -2.43
CA VAL A 741 -31.62 -13.82 -3.07
C VAL A 741 -30.51 -13.00 -2.43
N ASP A 742 -29.66 -12.36 -3.25
CA ASP A 742 -28.58 -11.51 -2.76
C ASP A 742 -29.12 -10.24 -2.08
N ASP A 743 -28.62 -9.94 -0.89
CA ASP A 743 -29.09 -8.82 -0.07
C ASP A 743 -28.32 -7.52 -0.29
N LEU A 744 -28.92 -6.43 0.18
CA LEU A 744 -28.41 -5.06 0.05
C LEU A 744 -27.95 -4.50 1.40
N VAL A 745 -26.93 -3.66 1.39
CA VAL A 745 -26.55 -2.81 2.53
C VAL A 745 -26.90 -1.37 2.21
N TYR A 746 -27.59 -0.70 3.13
CA TYR A 746 -27.90 0.71 3.10
C TYR A 746 -27.16 1.43 4.23
N GLY A 747 -26.49 2.54 3.91
CA GLY A 747 -25.79 3.38 4.87
C GLY A 747 -26.14 4.85 4.72
N ILE A 748 -26.29 5.52 5.86
CA ILE A 748 -26.40 6.97 5.98
C ILE A 748 -25.29 7.39 6.95
N TYR A 749 -24.39 8.29 6.56
CA TYR A 749 -23.27 8.74 7.41
C TYR A 749 -22.28 7.63 7.83
N ASP A 750 -21.12 7.97 8.38
CA ASP A 750 -20.01 7.04 8.68
C ASP A 750 -20.22 6.07 9.86
N GLU A 751 -21.47 5.84 10.31
CA GLU A 751 -21.73 5.20 11.61
C GLU A 751 -22.65 3.97 11.56
N MET A 752 -23.87 4.06 11.00
CA MET A 752 -24.84 2.95 10.99
C MET A 752 -25.05 2.37 9.59
N ARG A 753 -25.21 1.05 9.54
CA ARG A 753 -25.56 0.29 8.33
C ARG A 753 -26.78 -0.58 8.60
N THR A 754 -27.65 -0.65 7.60
CA THR A 754 -28.85 -1.49 7.61
C THR A 754 -28.71 -2.55 6.52
N VAL A 755 -28.84 -3.81 6.88
CA VAL A 755 -28.97 -4.90 5.91
C VAL A 755 -30.43 -5.05 5.54
N LEU A 756 -30.70 -5.03 4.23
CA LEU A 756 -32.03 -5.11 3.64
C LEU A 756 -32.14 -6.37 2.79
N SER A 757 -33.23 -7.11 2.98
CA SER A 757 -33.54 -8.31 2.19
C SER A 757 -33.62 -7.96 0.70
N GLY A 758 -32.89 -8.69 -0.14
CA GLY A 758 -32.92 -8.58 -1.59
C GLY A 758 -34.24 -9.05 -2.22
N ALA A 759 -35.01 -9.87 -1.51
CA ALA A 759 -36.32 -10.33 -1.97
C ALA A 759 -37.45 -9.32 -1.67
N THR A 760 -37.36 -8.60 -0.55
CA THR A 760 -38.49 -7.81 -0.01
C THR A 760 -38.20 -6.33 0.25
N GLY A 761 -36.92 -5.96 0.32
CA GLY A 761 -36.45 -4.64 0.75
C GLY A 761 -36.72 -4.33 2.23
N GLU A 762 -37.10 -5.33 3.03
CA GLU A 762 -37.31 -5.18 4.46
C GLU A 762 -35.99 -5.25 5.23
N LYS A 763 -35.94 -4.55 6.37
CA LYS A 763 -34.77 -4.59 7.25
C LYS A 763 -34.62 -5.99 7.85
N LEU A 764 -33.44 -6.57 7.67
CA LEU A 764 -33.01 -7.79 8.35
C LEU A 764 -32.42 -7.44 9.72
N PHE A 765 -31.34 -6.67 9.73
CA PHE A 765 -30.68 -6.19 10.94
C PHE A 765 -29.92 -4.88 10.69
N GLU A 766 -29.52 -4.21 11.77
CA GLU A 766 -28.68 -3.03 11.76
C GLU A 766 -27.38 -3.31 12.49
N TYR A 767 -26.30 -2.68 12.04
CA TYR A 767 -25.01 -2.74 12.71
C TYR A 767 -24.30 -1.38 12.64
N LEU A 768 -23.44 -1.13 13.61
CA LEU A 768 -22.57 0.04 13.65
C LEU A 768 -21.22 -0.31 13.05
N ILE A 769 -20.67 0.59 12.24
CA ILE A 769 -19.26 0.59 11.84
C ILE A 769 -18.44 1.44 12.83
N THR A 770 -19.06 2.47 13.39
CA THR A 770 -18.46 3.34 14.41
C THR A 770 -19.47 3.59 15.53
N ASP A 771 -19.08 3.36 16.78
CA ASP A 771 -19.83 3.68 18.00
C ASP A 771 -19.19 4.94 18.62
N TYR A 772 -19.71 6.10 18.23
CA TYR A 772 -19.44 7.35 18.94
C TYR A 772 -20.46 7.47 20.07
N HIS A 773 -20.01 7.43 21.31
CA HIS A 773 -20.85 7.71 22.50
C HIS A 773 -21.26 9.20 22.62
N ASN A 774 -21.43 9.91 21.51
CA ASN A 774 -21.93 11.27 21.51
C ASN A 774 -23.46 11.23 21.37
N ASP A 775 -24.15 11.90 22.29
CA ASP A 775 -25.59 12.19 22.27
C ASP A 775 -25.99 13.11 21.10
N TRP A 776 -25.44 12.91 19.89
CA TRP A 776 -26.06 13.48 18.71
C TRP A 776 -27.37 12.73 18.50
N ASP A 777 -28.46 13.48 18.62
CA ASP A 777 -29.81 13.03 18.37
C ASP A 777 -29.87 12.58 16.90
N ASN A 778 -29.64 11.28 16.65
CA ASN A 778 -29.86 10.62 15.37
C ASN A 778 -31.37 10.54 15.02
N SER A 779 -32.17 11.50 15.52
CA SER A 779 -33.52 11.73 15.06
C SER A 779 -33.44 12.26 13.64
N MET A 780 -33.38 11.33 12.68
CA MET A 780 -33.63 11.65 11.29
C MET A 780 -34.94 12.43 11.23
N GLY A 781 -34.92 13.61 10.61
CA GLY A 781 -36.15 14.35 10.36
C GLY A 781 -37.12 13.49 9.55
N ASP A 782 -38.43 13.65 9.79
CA ASP A 782 -39.43 12.96 8.98
C ASP A 782 -39.21 13.29 7.49
N PRO A 783 -39.25 12.31 6.58
CA PRO A 783 -39.08 12.56 5.16
C PRO A 783 -40.14 13.54 4.65
N VAL A 784 -39.71 14.50 3.84
CA VAL A 784 -40.56 15.55 3.25
C VAL A 784 -40.50 15.52 1.72
N PRO A 785 -41.54 16.01 1.02
CA PRO A 785 -41.47 16.18 -0.43
C PRO A 785 -40.32 17.12 -0.83
N LEU A 786 -39.43 16.62 -1.69
CA LEU A 786 -38.23 17.33 -2.13
C LEU A 786 -38.48 18.07 -3.45
N GLU A 787 -37.90 19.27 -3.59
CA GLU A 787 -37.94 20.01 -4.86
C GLU A 787 -36.95 19.44 -5.89
N ASN A 788 -35.80 18.92 -5.42
CA ASN A 788 -34.77 18.30 -6.25
C ASN A 788 -34.84 16.77 -6.14
N ILE A 789 -34.49 16.08 -7.23
CA ILE A 789 -34.40 14.61 -7.24
C ILE A 789 -33.07 14.17 -6.65
N VAL A 790 -33.12 13.30 -5.65
CA VAL A 790 -31.97 12.61 -5.09
C VAL A 790 -31.61 11.42 -6.00
N SER A 791 -30.34 11.19 -6.26
CA SER A 791 -29.90 10.06 -7.10
C SER A 791 -29.75 8.79 -6.26
N PHE A 792 -30.02 7.61 -6.83
CA PHE A 792 -29.64 6.36 -6.18
C PHE A 792 -28.13 6.17 -6.31
N ASN A 793 -27.42 6.21 -5.17
CA ASN A 793 -25.98 6.05 -5.12
C ASN A 793 -25.62 4.59 -4.78
N LEU A 794 -24.93 3.91 -5.69
CA LEU A 794 -24.46 2.55 -5.51
C LEU A 794 -22.94 2.58 -5.39
N ILE A 795 -22.40 2.09 -4.27
CA ILE A 795 -20.97 2.03 -3.98
C ILE A 795 -20.47 0.58 -4.04
N GLU A 796 -19.30 0.41 -4.66
CA GLU A 796 -18.56 -0.85 -4.67
C GLU A 796 -17.90 -1.06 -3.30
N ASN A 797 -17.95 -2.29 -2.77
CA ASN A 797 -17.31 -2.69 -1.50
C ASN A 797 -17.80 -1.94 -0.25
N GLY A 798 -19.07 -1.53 -0.22
CA GLY A 798 -19.70 -0.92 0.96
C GLY A 798 -20.08 -1.92 2.07
N ASN A 799 -19.85 -3.22 1.83
CA ASN A 799 -20.16 -4.28 2.78
C ASN A 799 -19.02 -4.46 3.81
N SER A 800 -19.37 -4.51 5.09
CA SER A 800 -18.43 -4.84 6.19
C SER A 800 -18.79 -6.15 6.92
N VAL A 801 -19.83 -6.86 6.47
CA VAL A 801 -20.29 -8.12 7.05
C VAL A 801 -19.92 -9.28 6.14
N VAL A 802 -19.32 -10.33 6.71
CA VAL A 802 -18.91 -11.54 5.98
C VAL A 802 -19.56 -12.78 6.58
N LYS A 803 -19.81 -13.80 5.74
CA LYS A 803 -20.17 -15.14 6.22
C LYS A 803 -18.93 -15.88 6.76
N ILE A 804 -19.10 -16.56 7.89
CA ILE A 804 -18.09 -17.43 8.51
C ILE A 804 -18.63 -18.84 8.71
N ASN A 805 -17.80 -19.77 9.19
CA ASN A 805 -18.19 -21.16 9.36
C ASN A 805 -19.22 -21.30 10.49
N ASP A 806 -20.18 -22.22 10.31
CA ASP A 806 -21.13 -22.69 11.33
C ASP A 806 -20.42 -23.00 12.66
N LEU A 807 -20.66 -22.15 13.67
CA LEU A 807 -20.08 -22.20 15.01
C LEU A 807 -20.99 -22.88 16.03
N ASN A 808 -22.31 -22.81 15.82
CA ASN A 808 -23.31 -23.37 16.73
C ASN A 808 -23.85 -24.74 16.27
N ASP A 809 -23.36 -25.24 15.12
CA ASP A 809 -23.72 -26.49 14.46
C ASP A 809 -25.22 -26.56 14.06
N ASP A 810 -25.85 -25.42 13.72
CA ASP A 810 -27.26 -25.33 13.28
C ASP A 810 -27.48 -25.53 11.76
N GLY A 811 -26.38 -25.65 11.01
CA GLY A 811 -26.36 -25.82 9.56
C GLY A 811 -26.37 -24.51 8.77
N ILE A 812 -26.35 -23.36 9.43
CA ILE A 812 -26.33 -22.03 8.83
C ILE A 812 -25.00 -21.34 9.16
N GLN A 813 -24.43 -20.63 8.19
CA GLN A 813 -23.21 -19.86 8.39
C GLN A 813 -23.48 -18.60 9.23
N GLU A 814 -22.65 -18.33 10.24
CA GLU A 814 -22.70 -17.09 11.01
C GLU A 814 -22.19 -15.89 10.23
N LEU A 815 -22.45 -14.71 10.79
CA LEU A 815 -22.06 -13.43 10.22
C LEU A 815 -21.02 -12.78 11.13
N ALA A 816 -20.01 -12.13 10.55
CA ALA A 816 -18.99 -11.40 11.30
C ALA A 816 -18.76 -10.00 10.72
N TYR A 817 -18.53 -9.02 11.61
CA TYR A 817 -18.20 -7.64 11.24
C TYR A 817 -17.38 -6.93 12.33
N LEU A 818 -16.74 -5.82 11.99
CA LEU A 818 -15.98 -4.98 12.92
C LEU A 818 -16.76 -3.73 13.31
N VAL A 819 -16.69 -3.39 14.60
CA VAL A 819 -17.17 -2.13 15.17
C VAL A 819 -15.97 -1.34 15.69
N ARG A 820 -15.89 -0.05 15.34
CA ARG A 820 -14.96 0.90 15.94
C ARG A 820 -15.63 1.59 17.13
N ASP A 821 -15.18 1.33 18.34
CA ASP A 821 -15.69 1.94 19.57
C ASP A 821 -14.76 3.07 20.00
N TYR A 822 -15.27 4.31 20.03
CA TYR A 822 -14.50 5.49 20.43
C TYR A 822 -14.65 5.78 21.92
N ASP A 823 -13.57 5.59 22.68
CA ASP A 823 -13.56 5.85 24.12
C ASP A 823 -13.21 7.32 24.40
N ASN A 824 -14.24 8.10 24.72
CA ASN A 824 -14.11 9.53 25.07
C ASN A 824 -13.16 9.80 26.27
N SER A 825 -12.81 8.78 27.07
CA SER A 825 -11.98 8.96 28.26
C SER A 825 -10.47 8.90 28.00
N ASP A 826 -10.03 8.14 26.98
CA ASP A 826 -8.62 8.01 26.59
C ASP A 826 -8.32 8.49 25.15
N TYR A 827 -9.32 9.05 24.45
CA TYR A 827 -9.24 9.43 23.03
C TYR A 827 -8.78 8.25 22.14
N GLY A 828 -8.97 7.02 22.61
CA GLY A 828 -8.57 5.80 21.93
C GLY A 828 -9.75 5.12 21.24
N THR A 829 -9.50 4.54 20.07
CA THR A 829 -10.47 3.71 19.35
C THR A 829 -10.18 2.23 19.62
N LYS A 830 -11.22 1.43 19.87
CA LYS A 830 -11.15 -0.03 20.02
C LYS A 830 -11.80 -0.68 18.81
N ASN A 831 -11.18 -1.73 18.29
CA ASN A 831 -11.82 -2.56 17.26
C ASN A 831 -12.44 -3.79 17.92
N ILE A 832 -13.73 -3.98 17.70
CA ILE A 832 -14.53 -5.05 18.28
C ILE A 832 -15.04 -5.94 17.16
N LEU A 833 -14.63 -7.20 17.17
CA LEU A 833 -15.23 -8.24 16.35
C LEU A 833 -16.57 -8.65 16.94
N LYS A 834 -17.62 -8.55 16.13
CA LYS A 834 -18.95 -9.05 16.42
C LYS A 834 -19.22 -10.27 15.54
N ILE A 835 -19.71 -11.34 16.15
CA ILE A 835 -20.22 -12.53 15.46
C ILE A 835 -21.69 -12.68 15.81
N LEU A 836 -22.53 -12.71 14.79
CA LEU A 836 -23.97 -12.91 14.90
C LEU A 836 -24.34 -14.31 14.43
N ASN A 837 -25.36 -14.88 15.05
CA ASN A 837 -25.99 -16.10 14.59
C ASN A 837 -26.64 -15.84 13.21
N GLY A 838 -26.30 -16.65 12.21
CA GLY A 838 -26.83 -16.49 10.86
C GLY A 838 -28.34 -16.72 10.74
N SER A 839 -28.96 -17.42 11.68
CA SER A 839 -30.39 -17.74 11.65
C SER A 839 -31.31 -16.67 12.24
N ASN A 840 -30.82 -15.90 13.22
CA ASN A 840 -31.64 -14.96 13.98
C ASN A 840 -30.95 -13.62 14.29
N TYR A 841 -29.72 -13.43 13.83
CA TYR A 841 -28.89 -12.24 14.00
C TYR A 841 -28.57 -11.86 15.46
N GLU A 842 -28.80 -12.77 16.42
CA GLU A 842 -28.40 -12.54 17.81
C GLU A 842 -26.87 -12.63 17.95
N GLU A 843 -26.29 -11.75 18.76
CA GLU A 843 -24.85 -11.76 19.03
C GLU A 843 -24.44 -13.07 19.73
N LEU A 844 -23.57 -13.85 19.07
CA LEU A 844 -22.94 -15.05 19.62
C LEU A 844 -21.62 -14.72 20.31
N LYS A 845 -20.87 -13.77 19.78
CA LYS A 845 -19.56 -13.39 20.31
C LYS A 845 -19.27 -11.91 20.07
N SER A 846 -18.65 -11.29 21.06
CA SER A 846 -18.08 -9.95 20.98
C SER A 846 -16.66 -9.97 21.56
N LYS A 847 -15.65 -9.63 20.76
CA LYS A 847 -14.25 -9.67 21.15
C LYS A 847 -13.53 -8.39 20.77
N ILE A 848 -12.90 -7.74 21.75
CA ILE A 848 -11.97 -6.63 21.47
C ILE A 848 -10.70 -7.22 20.86
N LEU A 849 -10.38 -6.80 19.64
CA LEU A 849 -9.20 -7.25 18.89
C LEU A 849 -7.97 -6.38 19.12
N GLY A 850 -8.15 -5.12 19.53
CA GLY A 850 -7.05 -4.21 19.83
C GLY A 850 -7.51 -2.77 20.12
N LYS A 851 -6.57 -1.96 20.61
CA LYS A 851 -6.70 -0.50 20.76
C LYS A 851 -5.84 0.18 19.67
N GLY A 852 -6.42 1.08 18.89
CA GLY A 852 -5.71 1.80 17.82
C GLY A 852 -6.65 2.59 16.92
N ASN A 853 -6.17 3.72 16.40
CA ASN A 853 -6.95 4.66 15.61
C ASN A 853 -6.70 4.38 14.11
N TYR A 854 -7.48 3.47 13.51
CA TYR A 854 -7.32 3.07 12.10
C TYR A 854 -8.66 2.93 11.38
N ASP A 855 -8.68 3.30 10.11
CA ASP A 855 -9.90 3.60 9.36
C ASP A 855 -10.57 2.43 8.62
N SER A 856 -10.13 1.20 8.85
CA SER A 856 -10.66 0.03 8.11
C SER A 856 -11.59 -0.83 8.96
N SER A 857 -12.85 -0.96 8.54
CA SER A 857 -13.82 -1.93 9.06
C SER A 857 -13.84 -3.26 8.29
N GLN A 858 -12.89 -3.45 7.37
CA GLN A 858 -12.87 -4.57 6.44
C GLN A 858 -12.32 -5.85 7.12
N ILE A 859 -12.98 -6.98 6.85
CA ILE A 859 -12.54 -8.32 7.26
C ILE A 859 -12.51 -9.23 6.06
N THR A 860 -11.48 -10.07 5.96
CA THR A 860 -11.41 -11.16 4.99
C THR A 860 -11.57 -12.49 5.71
N THR A 861 -12.51 -13.33 5.26
CA THR A 861 -12.66 -14.70 5.77
C THR A 861 -11.62 -15.64 5.13
N VAL A 862 -11.07 -16.59 5.90
CA VAL A 862 -10.18 -17.62 5.35
C VAL A 862 -11.02 -18.83 4.94
N ILE A 863 -11.28 -18.97 3.64
CA ILE A 863 -12.13 -20.06 3.12
C ILE A 863 -11.55 -21.43 3.54
N GLY A 864 -12.38 -22.26 4.16
CA GLY A 864 -12.02 -23.61 4.61
C GLY A 864 -11.41 -23.70 6.02
N GLN A 865 -11.27 -22.60 6.76
CA GLN A 865 -10.76 -22.59 8.14
C GLN A 865 -11.54 -21.63 9.04
N SER A 866 -11.48 -21.86 10.35
CA SER A 866 -12.10 -20.98 11.35
C SER A 866 -11.23 -19.75 11.67
N LYS A 867 -10.78 -19.03 10.64
CA LYS A 867 -9.93 -17.83 10.76
C LYS A 867 -10.48 -16.66 9.97
N LEU A 868 -10.26 -15.45 10.47
CA LEU A 868 -10.48 -14.20 9.74
C LEU A 868 -9.23 -13.33 9.78
N ILE A 869 -9.11 -12.45 8.80
CA ILE A 869 -8.01 -11.52 8.64
C ILE A 869 -8.58 -10.11 8.73
N TYR A 870 -8.03 -9.28 9.60
CA TYR A 870 -8.40 -7.87 9.75
C TYR A 870 -7.14 -7.00 9.75
N ASN A 871 -7.24 -5.74 9.33
CA ASN A 871 -6.11 -4.82 9.41
C ASN A 871 -6.12 -4.08 10.76
N ASP A 872 -5.02 -4.14 11.51
CA ASP A 872 -4.88 -3.45 12.80
C ASP A 872 -4.23 -2.06 12.67
N GLY A 873 -4.07 -1.56 11.44
CA GLY A 873 -3.39 -0.33 11.11
C GLY A 873 -1.92 -0.47 10.72
N THR A 874 -1.27 -1.53 11.19
CA THR A 874 0.14 -1.82 10.91
C THR A 874 0.30 -3.13 10.15
N LEU A 875 -0.46 -4.14 10.53
CA LEU A 875 -0.43 -5.50 9.99
C LEU A 875 -1.85 -5.98 9.68
N SER A 876 -1.97 -6.84 8.68
CA SER A 876 -3.13 -7.72 8.56
C SER A 876 -2.95 -8.87 9.55
N GLN A 877 -3.80 -8.89 10.57
CA GLN A 877 -3.83 -9.84 11.66
C GLN A 877 -4.76 -11.01 11.35
N ILE A 878 -4.28 -12.22 11.57
CA ILE A 878 -5.03 -13.48 11.44
C ILE A 878 -5.48 -13.92 12.82
N TYR A 879 -6.80 -13.98 13.00
CA TYR A 879 -7.45 -14.35 14.25
C TYR A 879 -8.25 -15.64 14.06
N ASP A 880 -7.97 -16.63 14.91
CA ASP A 880 -8.73 -17.87 14.99
C ASP A 880 -9.91 -17.65 15.94
N TYR A 881 -11.10 -17.50 15.36
CA TYR A 881 -12.29 -17.17 16.13
C TYR A 881 -12.87 -18.34 16.90
N ARG A 882 -12.49 -19.58 16.57
CA ARG A 882 -12.91 -20.80 17.29
C ARG A 882 -12.07 -21.02 18.55
N ASN A 883 -10.76 -20.80 18.45
CA ASN A 883 -9.82 -20.92 19.57
C ASN A 883 -9.63 -19.63 20.37
N ASP A 884 -10.25 -18.52 19.95
CA ASP A 884 -10.15 -17.20 20.58
C ASP A 884 -8.69 -16.71 20.68
N SER A 885 -7.92 -16.89 19.62
CA SER A 885 -6.48 -16.61 19.63
C SER A 885 -6.02 -15.84 18.40
N LEU A 886 -5.20 -14.81 18.62
CA LEU A 886 -4.40 -14.18 17.58
C LEU A 886 -3.28 -15.14 17.17
N VAL A 887 -3.15 -15.42 15.87
CA VAL A 887 -2.28 -16.49 15.35
C VAL A 887 -1.01 -15.91 14.72
N ALA A 888 -1.19 -15.06 13.72
CA ALA A 888 -0.10 -14.43 12.99
C ALA A 888 -0.54 -13.05 12.47
N GLY A 889 0.41 -12.17 12.22
CA GLY A 889 0.22 -10.93 11.49
C GLY A 889 1.13 -10.91 10.27
N LEU A 890 0.72 -10.20 9.22
CA LEU A 890 1.52 -9.98 8.04
C LEU A 890 1.43 -8.55 7.53
N LYS A 891 2.53 -8.03 6.98
CA LYS A 891 2.59 -6.67 6.44
C LYS A 891 2.17 -6.61 4.98
N MET A 892 0.91 -6.96 4.73
CA MET A 892 0.29 -6.93 3.41
C MET A 892 -1.21 -6.81 3.59
N ALA A 893 -1.86 -5.93 2.83
CA ALA A 893 -3.32 -5.91 2.80
C ALA A 893 -3.82 -7.16 2.07
N VAL A 894 -4.62 -7.97 2.74
CA VAL A 894 -5.21 -9.19 2.17
C VAL A 894 -6.63 -8.90 1.71
N THR A 895 -6.95 -9.25 0.48
CA THR A 895 -8.28 -9.10 -0.13
C THR A 895 -9.03 -10.42 -0.22
N SER A 896 -8.31 -11.52 -0.41
CA SER A 896 -8.88 -12.86 -0.35
C SER A 896 -7.91 -13.85 0.29
N ALA A 897 -8.47 -14.86 0.95
CA ALA A 897 -7.68 -15.90 1.60
C ALA A 897 -8.41 -17.25 1.53
N ARG A 898 -7.66 -18.30 1.20
CA ARG A 898 -8.18 -19.67 1.22
C ARG A 898 -7.18 -20.66 1.77
N THR A 899 -7.71 -21.71 2.34
CA THR A 899 -6.93 -22.86 2.80
C THR A 899 -6.52 -23.70 1.59
N LEU A 900 -5.22 -23.93 1.46
CA LEU A 900 -4.67 -24.92 0.52
C LEU A 900 -4.62 -26.28 1.21
N ASN A 901 -4.02 -26.31 2.40
CA ASN A 901 -3.98 -27.47 3.27
C ASN A 901 -3.94 -27.03 4.74
N ASN A 902 -3.85 -27.98 5.67
CA ASN A 902 -3.89 -27.71 7.11
C ASN A 902 -2.80 -26.74 7.63
N GLN A 903 -1.75 -26.46 6.85
CA GLN A 903 -0.60 -25.65 7.27
C GLN A 903 -0.30 -24.48 6.33
N LEU A 904 -0.99 -24.39 5.19
CA LEU A 904 -0.69 -23.45 4.12
C LEU A 904 -1.96 -22.74 3.65
N LEU A 905 -1.86 -21.42 3.60
CA LEU A 905 -2.87 -20.51 3.07
C LEU A 905 -2.40 -19.95 1.73
N GLN A 906 -3.33 -19.77 0.82
CA GLN A 906 -3.16 -18.89 -0.33
C GLN A 906 -3.79 -17.55 0.02
N LEU A 907 -3.01 -16.49 -0.09
CA LEU A 907 -3.43 -15.11 0.15
C LEU A 907 -3.36 -14.34 -1.17
N GLU A 908 -4.28 -13.41 -1.36
CA GLU A 908 -4.27 -12.45 -2.46
C GLU A 908 -4.19 -11.04 -1.88
N ASP A 909 -3.36 -10.20 -2.48
CA ASP A 909 -3.24 -8.79 -2.11
C ASP A 909 -4.21 -7.88 -2.90
N ASN A 910 -4.08 -6.57 -2.74
CA ASN A 910 -4.91 -5.59 -3.44
C ASN A 910 -4.55 -5.38 -4.92
N VAL A 911 -3.44 -5.94 -5.40
CA VAL A 911 -3.04 -5.90 -6.82
C VAL A 911 -3.29 -7.25 -7.52
N GLY A 912 -3.88 -8.23 -6.83
CA GLY A 912 -4.23 -9.54 -7.37
C GLY A 912 -3.05 -10.53 -7.40
N GLN A 913 -1.95 -10.23 -6.71
CA GLN A 913 -0.80 -11.12 -6.61
C GLN A 913 -1.03 -12.18 -5.54
N LEU A 914 -0.62 -13.41 -5.84
CA LEU A 914 -0.81 -14.56 -4.97
C LEU A 914 0.42 -14.85 -4.12
N TYR A 915 0.18 -15.20 -2.86
CA TYR A 915 1.19 -15.59 -1.89
C TYR A 915 0.83 -16.89 -1.20
N SER A 916 1.83 -17.74 -0.99
CA SER A 916 1.75 -18.89 -0.08
C SER A 916 2.20 -18.43 1.30
N PHE A 917 1.39 -18.68 2.31
CA PHE A 917 1.66 -18.25 3.67
C PHE A 917 1.45 -19.39 4.66
N THR A 918 2.36 -19.52 5.61
CA THR A 918 2.17 -20.40 6.76
C THR A 918 2.03 -19.59 8.04
N ASP A 919 0.95 -19.81 8.77
CA ASP A 919 0.66 -19.18 10.05
C ASP A 919 1.27 -19.92 11.24
N GLN A 920 2.16 -20.89 10.98
CA GLN A 920 2.92 -21.58 12.04
C GLN A 920 3.81 -20.63 12.82
N ARG A 921 3.92 -20.86 14.13
CA ARG A 921 4.76 -20.05 15.04
C ARG A 921 6.25 -20.19 14.69
N ASP A 922 6.95 -19.05 14.66
CA ASP A 922 8.38 -18.96 14.33
C ASP A 922 9.31 -19.04 15.56
N PHE A 923 8.72 -19.25 16.74
CA PHE A 923 9.43 -19.39 18.01
C PHE A 923 8.76 -20.41 18.93
N GLU A 924 9.54 -20.91 19.88
CA GLU A 924 9.08 -21.78 20.96
C GLU A 924 9.56 -21.20 22.31
N LEU A 925 8.64 -21.03 23.26
CA LEU A 925 9.01 -20.72 24.65
C LEU A 925 9.59 -21.97 25.31
N VAL A 926 10.77 -21.87 25.92
CA VAL A 926 11.50 -22.98 26.54
C VAL A 926 11.65 -22.69 28.02
N ASP A 927 11.54 -23.73 28.85
CA ASP A 927 11.59 -23.62 30.32
C ASP A 927 10.54 -22.62 30.87
N PHE A 928 9.45 -22.41 30.11
CA PHE A 928 8.36 -21.53 30.47
C PHE A 928 7.34 -22.30 31.32
N ASN A 929 7.15 -21.85 32.55
CA ASN A 929 6.15 -22.38 33.46
C ASN A 929 5.38 -21.21 34.07
N GLU A 930 4.09 -21.14 33.77
CA GLU A 930 3.17 -20.08 34.22
C GLU A 930 3.12 -19.96 35.75
N LYS A 931 3.52 -21.00 36.48
CA LYS A 931 3.54 -21.03 37.96
C LYS A 931 4.84 -20.52 38.58
N ASP A 932 5.91 -20.33 37.79
CA ASP A 932 7.23 -19.93 38.28
C ASP A 932 7.42 -18.40 38.30
N VAL A 933 6.38 -17.66 38.68
CA VAL A 933 6.47 -16.20 38.90
C VAL A 933 6.92 -15.93 40.33
N ASN A 934 8.18 -15.54 40.51
CA ASN A 934 8.75 -15.25 41.84
C ASN A 934 8.75 -13.74 42.12
N ASP A 935 7.92 -13.31 43.07
CA ASP A 935 7.79 -11.90 43.50
C ASP A 935 7.50 -10.94 42.32
N GLY A 936 6.67 -11.42 41.37
CA GLY A 936 6.31 -10.69 40.15
C GLY A 936 7.33 -10.81 39.01
N ASN A 937 8.49 -11.45 39.20
CA ASN A 937 9.44 -11.66 38.09
C ASN A 937 9.15 -12.97 37.36
N LEU A 938 8.81 -12.85 36.08
CA LEU A 938 8.64 -13.95 35.15
C LEU A 938 9.91 -14.05 34.29
N LYS A 939 10.59 -15.20 34.38
CA LYS A 939 11.74 -15.50 33.53
C LYS A 939 11.24 -16.10 32.23
N ILE A 940 11.66 -15.52 31.12
CA ILE A 940 11.30 -15.97 29.77
C ILE A 940 12.55 -16.43 29.05
N SER A 941 12.43 -17.55 28.34
CA SER A 941 13.46 -18.07 27.45
C SER A 941 12.79 -18.63 26.21
N TYR A 942 13.38 -18.38 25.04
CA TYR A 942 12.79 -18.83 23.77
C TYR A 942 13.85 -19.33 22.79
N LYS A 943 13.41 -20.21 21.88
CA LYS A 943 14.18 -20.70 20.74
C LYS A 943 13.51 -20.27 19.45
N THR A 944 14.34 -20.01 18.45
CA THR A 944 13.94 -19.67 17.09
C THR A 944 15.13 -19.93 16.18
N GLU A 945 14.83 -20.32 14.94
CA GLU A 945 15.81 -20.52 13.87
C GLU A 945 15.96 -19.26 13.00
N LYS A 946 15.07 -18.28 13.17
CA LYS A 946 15.06 -17.01 12.44
C LYS A 946 15.72 -15.90 13.25
N ASN A 947 16.23 -14.88 12.57
CA ASN A 947 16.59 -13.63 13.23
C ASN A 947 15.32 -12.78 13.34
N GLY A 948 15.07 -12.19 14.51
CA GLY A 948 13.83 -11.48 14.75
C GLY A 948 13.79 -10.86 16.13
N LEU A 949 12.68 -10.22 16.43
CA LEU A 949 12.47 -9.47 17.65
C LEU A 949 11.28 -10.01 18.44
N MET A 950 11.48 -10.19 19.74
CA MET A 950 10.42 -10.58 20.66
C MET A 950 9.79 -9.33 21.27
N TYR A 951 8.48 -9.24 21.16
CA TYR A 951 7.64 -8.27 21.84
C TYR A 951 6.77 -9.01 22.86
N VAL A 952 6.65 -8.46 24.07
CA VAL A 952 5.75 -8.98 25.09
C VAL A 952 4.76 -7.88 25.45
N TYR A 953 3.49 -8.20 25.31
CA TYR A 953 2.38 -7.33 25.69
C TYR A 953 1.69 -7.91 26.91
N ASP A 954 1.26 -7.04 27.83
CA ASP A 954 0.43 -7.36 28.98
C ASP A 954 -0.86 -6.53 28.90
N GLN A 955 -2.00 -7.20 28.77
CA GLN A 955 -3.30 -6.55 28.59
C GLN A 955 -3.30 -5.51 27.45
N GLY A 956 -2.59 -5.83 26.36
CA GLY A 956 -2.43 -4.97 25.19
C GLY A 956 -1.33 -3.90 25.29
N ASN A 957 -0.71 -3.70 26.46
CA ASN A 957 0.38 -2.73 26.62
C ASN A 957 1.74 -3.41 26.41
N LEU A 958 2.61 -2.80 25.60
CA LEU A 958 3.97 -3.29 25.44
C LEU A 958 4.75 -3.13 26.76
N ILE A 959 5.25 -4.25 27.29
CA ILE A 959 6.00 -4.29 28.56
C ILE A 959 7.45 -4.69 28.37
N GLU A 960 7.80 -5.36 27.27
CA GLU A 960 9.18 -5.74 26.96
C GLU A 960 9.40 -5.90 25.45
N LYS A 961 10.61 -5.55 25.00
CA LYS A 961 11.03 -5.64 23.60
C LYS A 961 12.50 -6.04 23.55
N THR A 962 12.83 -7.21 22.99
CA THR A 962 14.20 -7.71 23.06
C THR A 962 14.60 -8.71 21.96
N THR A 963 15.89 -8.73 21.63
CA THR A 963 16.56 -9.80 20.87
C THR A 963 17.23 -10.82 21.79
N ALA A 964 17.28 -10.56 23.10
CA ALA A 964 17.90 -11.47 24.06
C ALA A 964 17.04 -12.74 24.18
N LYS A 965 17.64 -13.91 23.90
CA LYS A 965 16.95 -15.21 24.05
C LYS A 965 16.53 -15.55 25.48
N ASN A 966 17.05 -14.81 26.46
CA ASN A 966 16.74 -14.95 27.87
C ASN A 966 16.56 -13.55 28.47
N PHE A 967 15.41 -13.30 29.08
CA PHE A 967 15.08 -12.01 29.69
C PHE A 967 14.06 -12.19 30.82
N ASN A 968 13.84 -11.14 31.61
CA ASN A 968 12.88 -11.17 32.70
C ASN A 968 11.88 -10.05 32.52
N VAL A 969 10.61 -10.36 32.72
CA VAL A 969 9.51 -9.40 32.75
C VAL A 969 9.05 -9.26 34.20
N LYS A 970 8.78 -8.03 34.63
CA LYS A 970 8.21 -7.76 35.95
C LYS A 970 6.72 -7.47 35.83
N LEU A 971 5.90 -8.35 36.40
CA LEU A 971 4.46 -8.25 36.49
C LEU A 971 4.04 -7.74 37.87
N LEU A 972 2.89 -7.07 37.93
CA LEU A 972 2.25 -6.66 39.18
C LEU A 972 1.45 -7.84 39.75
N ALA A 973 0.84 -7.65 40.92
CA ALA A 973 -0.04 -8.66 41.49
C ALA A 973 -1.44 -8.55 40.85
N GLY A 974 -1.88 -9.61 40.17
CA GLY A 974 -3.11 -9.61 39.39
C GLY A 974 -3.12 -10.72 38.35
N GLU A 975 -4.15 -10.70 37.51
CA GLU A 975 -4.25 -11.53 36.31
C GLU A 975 -3.70 -10.73 35.12
N HIS A 976 -2.88 -11.40 34.31
CA HIS A 976 -2.14 -10.81 33.19
C HIS A 976 -2.39 -11.62 31.93
N ASP A 977 -2.87 -10.94 30.88
CA ASP A 977 -3.04 -11.52 29.55
C ASP A 977 -1.79 -11.21 28.73
N LEU A 978 -0.88 -12.18 28.66
CA LEU A 978 0.38 -12.01 27.98
C LEU A 978 0.29 -12.45 26.52
N ILE A 979 0.74 -11.58 25.62
CA ILE A 979 0.93 -11.91 24.20
C ILE A 979 2.41 -11.79 23.87
N PHE A 980 3.01 -12.90 23.47
CA PHE A 980 4.36 -12.98 22.92
C PHE A 980 4.25 -12.88 21.40
N SER A 981 4.79 -11.83 20.83
CA SER A 981 4.78 -11.59 19.39
C SER A 981 6.20 -11.62 18.87
N TYR A 982 6.51 -12.57 17.99
CA TYR A 982 7.82 -12.70 17.37
C TYR A 982 7.76 -12.22 15.93
N ASN A 983 8.46 -11.12 15.64
CA ASN A 983 8.58 -10.56 14.31
C ASN A 983 9.85 -11.09 13.65
N ASP A 984 9.71 -11.79 12.53
CA ASP A 984 10.84 -12.39 11.81
C ASP A 984 11.62 -11.40 10.91
N GLY A 985 11.19 -10.13 10.89
CA GLY A 985 11.81 -9.06 10.14
C GLY A 985 11.65 -9.17 8.62
N GLN A 986 10.83 -10.11 8.13
CA GLN A 986 10.48 -10.33 6.73
C GLN A 986 8.98 -10.08 6.46
N GLY A 987 8.32 -9.34 7.36
CA GLY A 987 6.91 -8.99 7.21
C GLY A 987 5.93 -9.98 7.83
N LYS A 988 6.39 -11.02 8.54
CA LYS A 988 5.54 -11.90 9.36
C LYS A 988 5.79 -11.70 10.85
N VAL A 989 4.69 -11.68 11.60
CA VAL A 989 4.68 -11.75 13.05
C VAL A 989 3.91 -13.00 13.47
N THR A 990 4.42 -13.77 14.42
CA THR A 990 3.69 -14.91 15.00
C THR A 990 3.42 -14.69 16.46
N HIS A 991 2.28 -15.18 16.94
CA HIS A 991 1.81 -14.88 18.28
C HIS A 991 1.67 -16.14 19.14
N TYR A 992 1.87 -15.97 20.44
CA TYR A 992 1.48 -16.91 21.47
C TYR A 992 0.86 -16.14 22.63
N ALA A 993 -0.40 -16.42 22.94
CA ALA A 993 -1.12 -15.82 24.04
C ALA A 993 -1.23 -16.79 25.23
N THR A 994 -1.11 -16.27 26.45
CA THR A 994 -1.28 -17.05 27.68
C THR A 994 -1.72 -16.15 28.83
N VAL A 995 -2.47 -16.70 29.79
CA VAL A 995 -2.89 -15.98 30.99
C VAL A 995 -2.02 -16.39 32.17
N ILE A 996 -1.53 -15.43 32.95
CA ILE A 996 -0.72 -15.67 34.15
C ILE A 996 -1.32 -14.92 35.34
N THR A 997 -1.45 -15.61 36.49
CA THR A 997 -1.89 -14.97 37.74
C THR A 997 -0.72 -14.85 38.71
N VAL A 998 -0.44 -13.62 39.14
CA VAL A 998 0.61 -13.32 40.12
C VAL A 998 -0.02 -13.09 41.49
N GLU A 999 0.31 -13.96 42.45
CA GLU A 999 -0.22 -13.85 43.80
C GLU A 999 0.29 -12.60 44.54
N LYS A 1000 -0.60 -11.94 45.32
CA LYS A 1000 -0.21 -10.83 46.20
C LYS A 1000 0.77 -11.32 47.26
N SER A 1001 1.98 -10.75 47.27
CA SER A 1001 3.03 -11.00 48.27
C SER A 1001 2.47 -11.00 49.71
N THR A 1002 2.61 -12.14 50.39
CA THR A 1002 2.15 -12.33 51.79
C THR A 1002 2.96 -11.52 52.80
N ILE A 1003 4.12 -10.98 52.41
CA ILE A 1003 4.99 -10.16 53.26
C ILE A 1003 4.27 -8.88 53.72
N SER A 1004 3.45 -8.27 52.86
CA SER A 1004 2.64 -7.09 53.19
C SER A 1004 1.64 -7.37 54.32
N ARG A 1005 0.98 -8.54 54.30
CA ARG A 1005 0.05 -8.94 55.38
C ARG A 1005 0.77 -9.12 56.72
N TYR A 1006 1.96 -9.70 56.73
CA TYR A 1006 2.76 -9.85 57.96
C TYR A 1006 3.29 -8.52 58.49
N LEU A 1007 3.68 -7.59 57.62
CA LEU A 1007 4.12 -6.25 58.02
C LEU A 1007 2.97 -5.40 58.58
N ILE A 1008 1.79 -5.47 57.97
CA ILE A 1008 0.57 -4.83 58.50
C ILE A 1008 0.17 -5.47 59.83
N MET A 1009 0.23 -6.79 59.94
CA MET A 1009 -0.07 -7.49 61.19
C MET A 1009 0.94 -7.14 62.29
N LEU A 1010 2.23 -7.00 61.96
CA LEU A 1010 3.28 -6.50 62.88
C LEU A 1010 3.05 -5.04 63.29
N LEU A 1011 2.61 -4.18 62.37
CA LEU A 1011 2.22 -2.79 62.66
C LEU A 1011 1.00 -2.72 63.58
N VAL A 1012 -0.02 -3.55 63.34
CA VAL A 1012 -1.20 -3.67 64.20
C VAL A 1012 -0.80 -4.21 65.58
N ILE A 1013 0.07 -5.22 65.67
CA ILE A 1013 0.61 -5.70 66.94
C ILE A 1013 1.40 -4.58 67.65
N GLY A 1014 2.19 -3.79 66.93
CA GLY A 1014 2.92 -2.63 67.46
C GLY A 1014 1.98 -1.55 68.01
N ILE A 1015 0.89 -1.25 67.31
CA ILE A 1015 -0.13 -0.28 67.75
C ILE A 1015 -0.90 -0.81 68.96
N VAL A 1016 -1.28 -2.09 68.98
CA VAL A 1016 -1.96 -2.72 70.10
C VAL A 1016 -1.04 -2.79 71.33
N ALA A 1017 0.22 -3.16 71.16
CA ALA A 1017 1.22 -3.17 72.24
C ALA A 1017 1.51 -1.75 72.76
N GLY A 1018 1.60 -0.75 71.87
CA GLY A 1018 1.73 0.66 72.23
C GLY A 1018 0.50 1.19 72.99
N GLY A 1019 -0.71 0.77 72.58
CA GLY A 1019 -1.96 1.07 73.26
C GLY A 1019 -2.05 0.43 74.66
N PHE A 1020 -1.62 -0.84 74.80
CA PHE A 1020 -1.50 -1.49 76.12
C PHE A 1020 -0.49 -0.76 77.02
N GLY A 1021 0.64 -0.30 76.46
CA GLY A 1021 1.60 0.54 77.16
C GLY A 1021 0.97 1.84 77.67
N LEU A 1022 0.18 2.54 76.85
CA LEU A 1022 -0.47 3.80 77.21
C LEU A 1022 -1.62 3.64 78.22
N VAL A 1023 -2.31 2.50 78.26
CA VAL A 1023 -3.42 2.26 79.20
C VAL A 1023 -2.94 1.72 80.55
N PHE A 1024 -1.93 0.85 80.56
CA PHE A 1024 -1.44 0.22 81.79
C PHE A 1024 -0.33 1.02 82.49
N TYR A 1025 0.48 1.79 81.76
CA TYR A 1025 1.55 2.59 82.35
C TYR A 1025 1.05 3.68 83.32
N PRO A 1026 -0.07 4.41 83.05
CA PRO A 1026 -0.62 5.38 84.01
C PRO A 1026 -1.21 4.71 85.25
N LYS A 1027 -1.87 3.54 85.11
CA LYS A 1027 -2.38 2.76 86.25
C LYS A 1027 -1.24 2.21 87.12
N TYR A 1028 -0.15 1.74 86.53
CA TYR A 1028 1.04 1.31 87.25
C TYR A 1028 1.74 2.48 87.97
N ARG A 1029 1.78 3.67 87.36
CA ARG A 1029 2.40 4.87 87.96
C ARG A 1029 1.54 5.51 89.06
N LEU A 1030 0.21 5.38 88.99
CA LEU A 1030 -0.73 5.86 90.02
C LEU A 1030 -0.78 4.92 91.24
N MET A 1031 -0.65 3.60 91.05
CA MET A 1031 -0.52 2.65 92.17
C MET A 1031 0.80 2.80 92.95
N LYS A 1032 1.85 3.39 92.34
CA LYS A 1032 3.14 3.65 93.01
C LYS A 1032 3.20 4.99 93.78
N LYS A 1033 2.20 5.86 93.66
CA LYS A 1033 2.17 7.21 94.28
C LYS A 1033 1.21 7.37 95.47
N ALA A 1034 0.44 6.34 95.83
CA ALA A 1034 -0.39 6.32 97.03
C ALA A 1034 0.10 5.23 97.99
N GLY A 1035 1.13 5.53 98.80
CA GLY A 1035 1.62 4.63 99.84
C GLY A 1035 2.90 5.10 100.55
N VAL A 1036 2.73 5.99 101.55
CA VAL A 1036 3.61 6.25 102.73
C VAL A 1036 4.99 6.92 102.47
N LYS A 1037 5.24 8.20 102.80
CA LYS A 1037 5.33 8.99 104.08
C LYS A 1037 6.57 8.70 104.96
N HIS A 1038 7.53 9.64 105.01
CA HIS A 1038 8.02 10.34 106.23
C HIS A 1038 9.09 11.39 105.89
N GLY A 1039 8.94 12.56 106.52
CA GLY A 1039 9.64 13.83 106.29
C GLY A 1039 8.66 14.97 106.52
#